data_AF-A0A6C0BIN0-F1
#
_entry.id   AF-A0A6C0BIN0-F1
#
_cell.length_a   1.000
_cell.length_b   1.000
_cell.length_c   1.000
_cell.angle_alpha   90.00
_cell.angle_beta   90.00
_cell.angle_gamma   90.00
#
_symmetry.space_group_name_H-M   'P 1'
#
loop_
_entity.id
_entity.type
_entity.pdbx_description
1 polymer ?
#
loop_
_entity_poly.entity_id
_entity_poly.type
_entity_poly.pdbx_seq_one_letter_code
_entity_poly.pdbx_strand_id
1 'polypeptide(L)'
;MSLARHPITGAPIRIMRSETQISRDQKTLVYLDHKAEKTIRWSRYQTIVSDKRGLQVMDPLSPAYILLHNKLSDEDLTFWNNWLPLHKHEISIIFLSITASEQLTIEFLQEFNIICYSEMFDLYPFIEHELVDSSPVLQIVLAIATVFRFNRLLLNNDLSKVKNAANVFTKHEGKIINTPLVQTLIPKFIVIQQYFQHPLARRSRELKECIKRNIMNPYIDEIHLLNEKSYPEWLNPKVKEFVIVNRISYDAVFKHIKTNIPPNTIVAFANTDIYFDASIRHLYTINLKGKFLSLLRWDDPNPPQITDEKEKQPSKIFGPRPDSQDTWIVLSDDITFNPDQEDFKINFGIPGCDNALSIAMLKNKFLVCNPAYTIKTHHIHNSAIRDYNPQNVVQRPIFLYIDPTAIQEYKSVVSLDDITWIKGEQTKMTNIARRIKYVNENAAATVCSMLRREKVWDFSIKEENEFVYEAQPNQTMYYLKNKFMEASGLFYGMNEIYLGRNPIWKDGWEKSNTNILARTLYVPSLISIPMNQEMSQNLGLWSINYLARFLGVKSQIQKKNPKANPEFLVCQLPGIGDFFSLLNWQSAHLNMVPYDEKVQYYTDELWVTEPTSQPPTPTEIGYLKSLIPDYLHEVASQEKGRVVFCVEDDDEILSKAWLERIQETTFSDWTVLRVSAKTPQKEMFQMIATADILLAQSNSKWSPLAWMWCLKPEATVMEVIKDTEPKGEFIHLAGVCGLQYVMIVAKREPLDYQRQHASRDINLATKNFCYAKALTTSISLSDRPTVIVPFEPKDLHAHSGDTFREMVELWSSKGLVQIQRSSTTPYCWLNKIGNVLLYDRPTLKWLDPTVKYDFGLFGNCTPPITDSPEKNSVWSFWPRSPKKLEDFLQKYVFQTYEQRKTETIFLGKVENGVQMKNRTKSQWADHIQKWSMPLDSTGKPYSYTQEEYLLELSNSRFGLALAGYGNKCNREIEYFALGVVPLCSPEVDMKYYLNPPVEGVHYLRVKSGEEIKEKISGITAEKWEEMSKAGRDWFAVNASPEGMFRLTLETCKKAI
;
A
#
# COMPACT_ATOMS: atom_id res chain seq x y z
N MET A 1 30.20 -22.41 -4.26
CA MET A 1 31.12 -23.51 -3.92
C MET A 1 32.50 -22.93 -3.74
N SER A 2 33.18 -23.27 -2.64
CA SER A 2 34.54 -22.80 -2.33
C SER A 2 35.55 -23.92 -2.62
N LEU A 3 36.80 -23.53 -2.90
CA LEU A 3 37.91 -24.44 -3.17
C LEU A 3 38.88 -24.39 -1.99
N ALA A 4 39.10 -25.52 -1.32
CA ALA A 4 40.11 -25.70 -0.28
C ALA A 4 41.26 -26.58 -0.82
N ARG A 5 42.34 -26.73 -0.04
CA ARG A 5 43.46 -27.62 -0.38
C ARG A 5 43.74 -28.56 0.79
N HIS A 6 44.08 -29.80 0.47
CA HIS A 6 44.51 -30.77 1.45
C HIS A 6 45.82 -30.30 2.12
N PRO A 7 45.92 -30.30 3.47
CA PRO A 7 47.06 -29.71 4.18
C PRO A 7 48.40 -30.40 3.89
N ILE A 8 48.40 -31.72 3.67
CA ILE A 8 49.63 -32.48 3.37
C ILE A 8 49.91 -32.57 1.86
N THR A 9 48.95 -33.03 1.04
CA THR A 9 49.17 -33.30 -0.38
C THR A 9 49.00 -32.09 -1.31
N GLY A 10 48.44 -30.98 -0.82
CA GLY A 10 48.12 -29.79 -1.62
C GLY A 10 47.00 -29.97 -2.66
N ALA A 11 46.42 -31.17 -2.74
CA ALA A 11 45.36 -31.52 -3.68
C ALA A 11 44.10 -30.66 -3.44
N PRO A 12 43.39 -30.21 -4.49
CA PRO A 12 42.19 -29.40 -4.34
C PRO A 12 41.03 -30.21 -3.73
N ILE A 13 40.29 -29.59 -2.82
CA ILE A 13 39.07 -30.11 -2.19
C ILE A 13 37.93 -29.15 -2.53
N ARG A 14 36.87 -29.65 -3.17
CA ARG A 14 35.68 -28.87 -3.47
C ARG A 14 34.71 -28.92 -2.30
N ILE A 15 34.32 -27.77 -1.76
CA ILE A 15 33.35 -27.68 -0.67
C ILE A 15 31.97 -27.33 -1.25
N MET A 16 31.03 -28.26 -1.07
CA MET A 16 29.60 -28.07 -1.26
C MET A 16 28.97 -27.70 0.07
N ARG A 17 27.95 -26.84 0.07
CA ARG A 17 27.22 -26.43 1.26
C ARG A 17 25.72 -26.65 1.05
N SER A 18 25.02 -27.10 2.08
CA SER A 18 23.58 -27.36 2.05
C SER A 18 22.94 -26.98 3.37
N GLU A 19 21.75 -26.37 3.30
CA GLU A 19 20.88 -26.08 4.44
C GLU A 19 19.57 -26.85 4.26
N THR A 20 19.67 -28.18 4.25
CA THR A 20 18.51 -29.03 4.01
C THR A 20 17.59 -29.04 5.24
N GLN A 21 16.38 -28.51 5.08
CA GLN A 21 15.35 -28.52 6.11
C GLN A 21 14.49 -29.78 6.01
N ILE A 22 13.97 -30.23 7.16
CA ILE A 22 12.99 -31.31 7.28
C ILE A 22 11.83 -30.83 8.15
N SER A 23 10.64 -31.40 7.95
CA SER A 23 9.44 -31.05 8.68
C SER A 23 8.84 -32.25 9.43
N ARG A 24 7.96 -32.00 10.39
CA ARG A 24 7.16 -33.03 11.05
C ARG A 24 6.10 -33.57 10.09
N ASP A 25 6.41 -34.67 9.42
CA ASP A 25 5.53 -35.35 8.46
C ASP A 25 4.97 -36.68 9.00
N GLN A 26 5.25 -37.01 10.27
CA GLN A 26 4.78 -38.21 10.96
C GLN A 26 4.32 -37.95 12.41
N LYS A 27 3.87 -36.75 12.74
CA LYS A 27 3.20 -36.45 14.02
C LYS A 27 2.04 -37.43 14.21
N THR A 28 2.10 -38.20 15.29
CA THR A 28 1.23 -39.37 15.49
C THR A 28 0.46 -39.24 16.80
N LEU A 29 -0.86 -39.37 16.70
CA LEU A 29 -1.76 -39.57 17.83
C LEU A 29 -2.05 -41.06 17.95
N VAL A 30 -1.98 -41.60 19.17
CA VAL A 30 -2.36 -42.99 19.47
C VAL A 30 -3.55 -42.96 20.42
N TYR A 31 -4.67 -43.56 20.02
CA TYR A 31 -5.77 -43.80 20.93
C TYR A 31 -5.53 -45.11 21.68
N LEU A 32 -5.31 -45.02 22.99
CA LEU A 32 -5.00 -46.16 23.84
C LEU A 32 -6.22 -46.59 24.64
N ASP A 33 -6.60 -47.85 24.46
CA ASP A 33 -7.60 -48.55 25.27
C ASP A 33 -7.00 -49.83 25.88
N HIS A 34 -7.82 -50.58 26.62
CA HIS A 34 -7.43 -51.84 27.27
C HIS A 34 -6.93 -52.95 26.32
N LYS A 35 -7.10 -52.81 25.00
CA LYS A 35 -6.65 -53.80 24.01
C LYS A 35 -5.19 -53.58 23.58
N ALA A 36 -4.57 -52.47 23.97
CA ALA A 36 -3.18 -52.20 23.65
C ALA A 36 -2.22 -53.02 24.54
N GLU A 37 -1.07 -53.38 23.98
CA GLU A 37 0.01 -54.00 24.75
C GLU A 37 0.59 -53.00 25.76
N LYS A 38 0.82 -53.44 27.00
CA LYS A 38 1.48 -52.62 28.03
C LYS A 38 2.94 -52.39 27.66
N THR A 39 3.32 -51.15 27.36
CA THR A 39 4.71 -50.78 27.06
C THR A 39 4.99 -49.30 27.30
N ILE A 40 6.19 -49.00 27.79
CA ILE A 40 6.67 -47.62 27.96
C ILE A 40 6.91 -46.91 26.62
N ARG A 41 7.02 -47.66 25.50
CA ARG A 41 7.32 -47.07 24.18
C ARG A 41 6.21 -46.18 23.63
N TRP A 42 4.98 -46.30 24.12
CA TRP A 42 3.87 -45.42 23.73
C TRP A 42 4.18 -43.94 23.96
N SER A 43 5.03 -43.62 24.94
CA SER A 43 5.52 -42.25 25.23
C SER A 43 6.33 -41.59 24.11
N ARG A 44 6.72 -42.35 23.08
CA ARG A 44 7.39 -41.83 21.87
C ARG A 44 6.41 -41.12 20.92
N TYR A 45 5.11 -41.40 21.04
CA TYR A 45 4.04 -40.73 20.31
C TYR A 45 3.21 -39.88 21.27
N GLN A 46 2.35 -39.02 20.72
CA GLN A 46 1.33 -38.38 21.54
C GLN A 46 0.18 -39.36 21.73
N THR A 47 -0.30 -39.51 22.95
CA THR A 47 -1.31 -40.52 23.31
C THR A 47 -2.55 -39.84 23.86
N ILE A 48 -3.71 -40.41 23.55
CA ILE A 48 -5.00 -40.01 24.11
C ILE A 48 -5.70 -41.22 24.73
N VAL A 49 -6.22 -41.04 25.94
CA VAL A 49 -7.02 -42.04 26.65
C VAL A 49 -8.40 -41.47 26.97
N SER A 50 -9.42 -42.32 26.94
CA SER A 50 -10.79 -41.95 27.33
C SER A 50 -11.26 -42.58 28.64
N ASP A 51 -10.49 -43.50 29.21
CA ASP A 51 -10.82 -44.18 30.47
C ASP A 51 -9.58 -44.69 31.20
N LYS A 52 -9.75 -45.08 32.47
CA LYS A 52 -8.68 -45.55 33.35
C LYS A 52 -7.96 -46.81 32.88
N ARG A 53 -8.57 -47.63 32.01
CA ARG A 53 -7.94 -48.85 31.48
C ARG A 53 -6.88 -48.52 30.42
N GLY A 54 -7.06 -47.43 29.67
CA GLY A 54 -6.04 -46.90 28.76
C GLY A 54 -4.78 -46.42 29.49
N LEU A 55 -4.88 -46.01 30.76
CA LEU A 55 -3.71 -45.64 31.57
C LEU A 55 -2.84 -46.85 31.93
N GLN A 56 -3.46 -48.02 32.14
CA GLN A 56 -2.76 -49.23 32.59
C GLN A 56 -1.71 -49.74 31.58
N VAL A 57 -1.88 -49.42 30.29
CA VAL A 57 -0.97 -49.85 29.23
C VAL A 57 0.25 -48.92 29.05
N MET A 58 0.26 -47.74 29.69
CA MET A 58 1.37 -46.78 29.67
C MET A 58 2.19 -46.71 30.96
N ASP A 59 1.68 -47.31 32.05
CA ASP A 59 2.30 -47.31 33.39
C ASP A 59 3.82 -47.61 33.35
N PRO A 60 4.68 -46.71 33.89
CA PRO A 60 4.37 -45.60 34.80
C PRO A 60 4.19 -44.21 34.18
N LEU A 61 4.09 -44.09 32.85
CA LEU A 61 4.05 -42.79 32.16
C LEU A 61 2.62 -42.29 31.90
N SER A 62 2.41 -40.97 31.98
CA SER A 62 1.11 -40.35 31.66
C SER A 62 0.89 -40.10 30.17
N PRO A 63 -0.37 -40.10 29.71
CA PRO A 63 -0.73 -39.71 28.36
C PRO A 63 -0.63 -38.21 28.15
N ALA A 64 -0.46 -37.81 26.89
CA ALA A 64 -0.44 -36.40 26.51
C ALA A 64 -1.84 -35.77 26.62
N TYR A 65 -2.89 -36.53 26.28
CA TYR A 65 -4.27 -36.06 26.22
C TYR A 65 -5.22 -37.00 26.95
N ILE A 66 -6.25 -36.41 27.56
CA ILE A 66 -7.30 -37.14 28.28
C ILE A 66 -8.65 -36.68 27.73
N LEU A 67 -9.55 -37.63 27.49
CA LEU A 67 -10.90 -37.38 27.02
C LEU A 67 -11.91 -37.85 28.06
N LEU A 68 -12.57 -36.91 28.73
CA LEU A 68 -13.66 -37.15 29.67
C LEU A 68 -15.00 -36.98 28.94
N HIS A 69 -15.59 -38.09 28.50
CA HIS A 69 -16.75 -38.09 27.63
C HIS A 69 -18.03 -38.46 28.38
N ASN A 70 -19.08 -37.65 28.16
CA ASN A 70 -20.42 -37.83 28.74
C ASN A 70 -20.38 -37.81 30.28
N LYS A 71 -21.51 -38.14 30.92
CA LYS A 71 -21.64 -38.25 32.36
C LYS A 71 -20.69 -39.31 32.92
N LEU A 72 -19.76 -38.87 33.76
CA LEU A 72 -18.82 -39.73 34.48
C LEU A 72 -19.53 -40.43 35.64
N SER A 73 -19.17 -41.70 35.89
CA SER A 73 -19.61 -42.44 37.06
C SER A 73 -18.97 -41.89 38.34
N ASP A 74 -19.59 -42.08 39.51
CA ASP A 74 -19.02 -41.63 40.79
C ASP A 74 -17.63 -42.24 41.06
N GLU A 75 -17.42 -43.48 40.60
CA GLU A 75 -16.12 -44.17 40.68
C GLU A 75 -15.08 -43.49 39.78
N ASP A 76 -15.43 -43.16 38.53
CA ASP A 76 -14.51 -42.49 37.60
C ASP A 76 -14.22 -41.05 38.02
N LEU A 77 -15.21 -40.32 38.54
CA LEU A 77 -15.02 -38.98 39.12
C LEU A 77 -14.02 -39.03 40.28
N THR A 78 -14.20 -39.97 41.20
CA THR A 78 -13.30 -40.15 42.35
C THR A 78 -11.89 -40.50 41.88
N PHE A 79 -11.76 -41.35 40.85
CA PHE A 79 -10.47 -41.71 40.28
C PHE A 79 -9.77 -40.49 39.66
N TRP A 80 -10.44 -39.77 38.76
CA TRP A 80 -9.84 -38.65 38.03
C TRP A 80 -9.48 -37.47 38.93
N ASN A 81 -10.32 -37.15 39.92
CA ASN A 81 -10.03 -36.10 40.91
C ASN A 81 -8.77 -36.41 41.74
N ASN A 82 -8.44 -37.68 41.96
CA ASN A 82 -7.23 -38.08 42.68
C ASN A 82 -6.01 -38.23 41.75
N TRP A 83 -6.20 -38.78 40.55
CA TRP A 83 -5.10 -39.13 39.65
C TRP A 83 -4.53 -37.93 38.90
N LEU A 84 -5.38 -37.00 38.44
CA LEU A 84 -4.97 -35.88 37.59
C LEU A 84 -4.04 -34.88 38.31
N PRO A 85 -4.31 -34.45 39.57
CA PRO A 85 -3.42 -33.53 40.27
C PRO A 85 -1.99 -34.08 40.46
N LEU A 86 -1.84 -35.41 40.57
CA LEU A 86 -0.55 -36.08 40.71
C LEU A 86 0.28 -36.07 39.41
N HIS A 87 -0.36 -35.90 38.25
CA HIS A 87 0.27 -35.98 36.92
C HIS A 87 0.13 -34.69 36.11
N LYS A 88 -0.23 -33.57 36.76
CA LYS A 88 -0.56 -32.30 36.08
C LYS A 88 0.53 -31.76 35.15
N HIS A 89 1.80 -32.02 35.46
CA HIS A 89 2.94 -31.56 34.66
C HIS A 89 3.20 -32.44 33.42
N GLU A 90 2.55 -33.61 33.33
CA GLU A 90 2.72 -34.56 32.23
C GLU A 90 1.59 -34.46 31.20
N ILE A 91 0.42 -33.96 31.61
CA ILE A 91 -0.78 -33.83 30.77
C ILE A 91 -0.73 -32.52 30.00
N SER A 92 -0.94 -32.59 28.68
CA SER A 92 -0.95 -31.40 27.83
C SER A 92 -2.33 -30.71 27.83
N ILE A 93 -3.39 -31.47 27.52
CA ILE A 93 -4.76 -30.96 27.38
C ILE A 93 -5.77 -32.01 27.84
N ILE A 94 -6.82 -31.57 28.54
CA ILE A 94 -8.01 -32.37 28.85
C ILE A 94 -9.16 -31.93 27.95
N PHE A 95 -9.73 -32.88 27.21
CA PHE A 95 -10.93 -32.71 26.41
C PHE A 95 -12.12 -33.23 27.19
N LEU A 96 -13.21 -32.47 27.25
CA LEU A 96 -14.39 -32.89 28.03
C LEU A 96 -15.71 -32.40 27.42
N SER A 97 -16.82 -33.09 27.73
CA SER A 97 -18.16 -32.58 27.40
C SER A 97 -18.63 -31.55 28.41
N ILE A 98 -19.65 -30.78 28.03
CA ILE A 98 -20.41 -29.92 28.94
C ILE A 98 -20.90 -30.73 30.15
N THR A 99 -21.52 -31.91 29.96
CA THR A 99 -22.02 -32.71 31.08
C THR A 99 -20.90 -33.22 31.99
N ALA A 100 -19.74 -33.59 31.45
CA ALA A 100 -18.58 -33.96 32.27
C ALA A 100 -18.04 -32.75 33.05
N SER A 101 -18.04 -31.55 32.43
CA SER A 101 -17.59 -30.30 33.05
C SER A 101 -18.39 -29.94 34.30
N GLU A 102 -19.71 -30.17 34.26
CA GLU A 102 -20.64 -29.87 35.36
C GLU A 102 -20.41 -30.76 36.59
N GLN A 103 -19.75 -31.91 36.43
CA GLN A 103 -19.44 -32.84 37.52
C GLN A 103 -18.07 -32.59 38.16
N LEU A 104 -17.22 -31.76 37.55
CA LEU A 104 -15.87 -31.47 38.01
C LEU A 104 -15.85 -30.16 38.82
N THR A 105 -14.93 -30.05 39.79
CA THR A 105 -14.86 -28.85 40.63
C THR A 105 -14.26 -27.66 39.88
N ILE A 106 -14.65 -26.44 40.27
CA ILE A 106 -14.11 -25.22 39.64
C ILE A 106 -12.60 -25.11 39.89
N GLU A 107 -12.11 -25.48 41.08
CA GLU A 107 -10.66 -25.50 41.35
C GLU A 107 -9.94 -26.46 40.41
N PHE A 108 -10.52 -27.64 40.14
CA PHE A 108 -9.97 -28.59 39.19
C PHE A 108 -9.86 -27.98 37.79
N LEU A 109 -10.92 -27.34 37.29
CA LEU A 109 -10.94 -26.75 35.95
C LEU A 109 -9.92 -25.62 35.76
N GLN A 110 -9.48 -24.95 36.84
CA GLN A 110 -8.49 -23.87 36.78
C GLN A 110 -7.05 -24.37 36.72
N GLU A 111 -6.78 -25.62 37.09
CA GLU A 111 -5.41 -26.17 37.14
C GLU A 111 -4.93 -26.77 35.81
N PHE A 112 -5.81 -26.98 34.83
CA PHE A 112 -5.50 -27.69 33.59
C PHE A 112 -5.84 -26.88 32.33
N ASN A 113 -5.13 -27.16 31.23
CA ASN A 113 -5.54 -26.70 29.91
C ASN A 113 -6.71 -27.58 29.45
N ILE A 114 -7.90 -26.98 29.33
CA ILE A 114 -9.13 -27.69 29.02
C ILE A 114 -9.72 -27.19 27.70
N ILE A 115 -10.25 -28.12 26.90
CA ILE A 115 -11.05 -27.83 25.72
C ILE A 115 -12.39 -28.55 25.86
N CYS A 116 -13.47 -27.78 25.85
CA CYS A 116 -14.81 -28.32 25.71
C CYS A 116 -15.01 -28.76 24.26
N TYR A 117 -15.09 -30.07 24.00
CA TYR A 117 -15.09 -30.54 22.60
C TYR A 117 -16.39 -30.22 21.86
N SER A 118 -17.49 -29.91 22.56
CA SER A 118 -18.74 -29.51 21.92
C SER A 118 -18.63 -28.17 21.18
N GLU A 119 -17.73 -27.28 21.63
CA GLU A 119 -17.47 -25.99 20.98
C GLU A 119 -16.54 -26.10 19.76
N MET A 120 -15.89 -27.25 19.57
CA MET A 120 -14.90 -27.40 18.51
C MET A 120 -15.49 -27.25 17.11
N PHE A 121 -16.76 -27.60 16.88
CA PHE A 121 -17.38 -27.43 15.58
C PHE A 121 -17.55 -25.95 15.21
N ASP A 122 -17.99 -25.13 16.17
CA ASP A 122 -18.16 -23.69 15.96
C ASP A 122 -16.84 -22.95 15.80
N LEU A 123 -15.78 -23.43 16.47
CA LEU A 123 -14.44 -22.87 16.38
C LEU A 123 -13.67 -23.37 15.15
N TYR A 124 -13.91 -24.61 14.73
CA TYR A 124 -13.17 -25.33 13.71
C TYR A 124 -14.12 -26.06 12.75
N PRO A 125 -14.93 -25.33 11.95
CA PRO A 125 -15.95 -25.91 11.07
C PRO A 125 -15.41 -26.93 10.05
N PHE A 126 -14.10 -26.95 9.81
CA PHE A 126 -13.43 -27.95 8.96
C PHE A 126 -13.42 -29.38 9.54
N ILE A 127 -13.92 -29.59 10.76
CA ILE A 127 -14.25 -30.94 11.27
C ILE A 127 -15.58 -31.48 10.72
N GLU A 128 -16.38 -30.62 10.05
CA GLU A 128 -17.62 -30.91 9.31
C GLU A 128 -18.80 -31.49 10.10
N HIS A 129 -18.61 -31.84 11.37
CA HIS A 129 -19.63 -32.45 12.22
C HIS A 129 -19.63 -31.86 13.63
N GLU A 130 -20.82 -31.55 14.13
CA GLU A 130 -21.02 -31.17 15.52
C GLU A 130 -20.68 -32.34 16.45
N LEU A 131 -20.09 -32.01 17.60
CA LEU A 131 -19.72 -32.96 18.64
C LEU A 131 -20.64 -32.76 19.84
N VAL A 132 -21.33 -33.82 20.23
CA VAL A 132 -22.28 -33.82 21.35
C VAL A 132 -22.00 -34.98 22.28
N ASP A 133 -22.61 -35.00 23.47
CA ASP A 133 -22.43 -36.07 24.45
C ASP A 133 -22.89 -37.45 23.98
N SER A 134 -23.72 -37.50 22.93
CA SER A 134 -24.11 -38.75 22.26
C SER A 134 -23.17 -39.18 21.12
N SER A 135 -22.20 -38.34 20.74
CA SER A 135 -21.21 -38.66 19.70
C SER A 135 -20.29 -39.79 20.19
N PRO A 136 -19.98 -40.80 19.35
CA PRO A 136 -19.02 -41.83 19.71
C PRO A 136 -17.65 -41.24 20.08
N VAL A 137 -17.01 -41.76 21.13
CA VAL A 137 -15.65 -41.37 21.57
C VAL A 137 -14.66 -41.29 20.40
N LEU A 138 -14.70 -42.26 19.48
CA LEU A 138 -13.79 -42.30 18.34
C LEU A 138 -14.03 -41.16 17.33
N GLN A 139 -15.26 -40.65 17.20
CA GLN A 139 -15.55 -39.47 16.40
C GLN A 139 -14.87 -38.22 17.00
N ILE A 140 -14.90 -38.09 18.33
CA ILE A 140 -14.25 -36.97 19.04
C ILE A 140 -12.73 -37.08 18.88
N VAL A 141 -12.15 -38.27 19.04
CA VAL A 141 -10.71 -38.50 18.83
C VAL A 141 -10.28 -38.13 17.40
N LEU A 142 -11.06 -38.47 16.39
CA LEU A 142 -10.80 -38.09 14.99
C LEU A 142 -10.87 -36.57 14.78
N ALA A 143 -11.84 -35.89 15.40
CA ALA A 143 -11.93 -34.44 15.35
C ALA A 143 -10.72 -33.77 16.03
N ILE A 144 -10.31 -34.24 17.20
CA ILE A 144 -9.09 -33.80 17.89
C ILE A 144 -7.86 -34.02 17.00
N ALA A 145 -7.74 -35.21 16.39
CA ALA A 145 -6.64 -35.51 15.48
C ALA A 145 -6.57 -34.52 14.30
N THR A 146 -7.74 -34.13 13.78
CA THR A 146 -7.88 -33.18 12.66
C THR A 146 -7.49 -31.76 13.08
N VAL A 147 -8.06 -31.24 14.17
CA VAL A 147 -7.79 -29.86 14.65
C VAL A 147 -6.32 -29.65 15.05
N PHE A 148 -5.72 -30.64 15.70
CA PHE A 148 -4.31 -30.59 16.13
C PHE A 148 -3.31 -31.01 15.04
N ARG A 149 -3.80 -31.19 13.81
CA ARG A 149 -3.02 -31.46 12.58
C ARG A 149 -2.10 -32.67 12.73
N PHE A 150 -2.63 -33.79 13.24
CA PHE A 150 -1.88 -35.03 13.29
C PHE A 150 -1.78 -35.67 11.91
N ASN A 151 -0.57 -36.09 11.52
CA ASN A 151 -0.37 -36.80 10.26
C ASN A 151 -0.91 -38.23 10.32
N ARG A 152 -0.87 -38.85 11.51
CA ARG A 152 -1.27 -40.25 11.72
C ARG A 152 -2.13 -40.41 12.96
N LEU A 153 -3.14 -41.26 12.86
CA LEU A 153 -3.91 -41.77 13.99
C LEU A 153 -3.77 -43.30 14.07
N LEU A 154 -3.16 -43.80 15.14
CA LEU A 154 -3.07 -45.23 15.47
C LEU A 154 -4.19 -45.61 16.43
N LEU A 155 -4.91 -46.68 16.12
CA LEU A 155 -6.02 -47.19 16.94
C LEU A 155 -6.29 -48.68 16.66
N ASN A 156 -7.12 -49.33 17.49
CA ASN A 156 -7.59 -50.71 17.31
C ASN A 156 -9.11 -50.81 17.58
N ASN A 157 -9.90 -50.14 16.74
CA ASN A 157 -11.33 -49.97 16.96
C ASN A 157 -12.12 -50.10 15.64
N ASP A 158 -13.40 -50.42 15.73
CA ASP A 158 -14.28 -50.47 14.56
C ASP A 158 -14.64 -49.06 14.09
N LEU A 159 -14.34 -48.77 12.81
CA LEU A 159 -14.60 -47.49 12.16
C LEU A 159 -15.99 -47.40 11.52
N SER A 160 -16.76 -48.49 11.50
CA SER A 160 -18.04 -48.59 10.77
C SER A 160 -19.05 -47.48 11.14
N LYS A 161 -19.09 -47.09 12.42
CA LYS A 161 -19.99 -46.07 12.97
C LYS A 161 -19.46 -44.64 12.86
N VAL A 162 -18.19 -44.46 12.47
CA VAL A 162 -17.52 -43.14 12.42
C VAL A 162 -16.89 -42.87 11.05
N LYS A 163 -17.40 -43.51 9.98
CA LYS A 163 -16.88 -43.38 8.61
C LYS A 163 -16.78 -41.93 8.15
N ASN A 164 -17.76 -41.09 8.49
CA ASN A 164 -17.76 -39.69 8.07
C ASN A 164 -16.59 -38.92 8.70
N ALA A 165 -16.41 -39.00 10.03
CA ALA A 165 -15.27 -38.38 10.71
C ALA A 165 -13.91 -38.94 10.24
N ALA A 166 -13.85 -40.23 9.92
CA ALA A 166 -12.65 -40.85 9.35
C ALA A 166 -12.33 -40.30 7.95
N ASN A 167 -13.36 -40.08 7.13
CA ASN A 167 -13.22 -39.46 5.81
C ASN A 167 -12.78 -38.00 5.93
N VAL A 168 -13.28 -37.24 6.91
CA VAL A 168 -12.83 -35.86 7.15
C VAL A 168 -11.34 -35.82 7.50
N PHE A 169 -10.88 -36.66 8.44
CA PHE A 169 -9.46 -36.73 8.78
C PHE A 169 -8.60 -37.09 7.55
N THR A 170 -9.08 -38.01 6.69
CA THR A 170 -8.39 -38.40 5.46
C THR A 170 -8.43 -37.34 4.36
N LYS A 171 -9.55 -36.60 4.23
CA LYS A 171 -9.71 -35.42 3.34
C LYS A 171 -8.65 -34.37 3.65
N HIS A 172 -8.29 -34.25 4.93
CA HIS A 172 -7.25 -33.38 5.47
C HIS A 172 -5.87 -34.03 5.55
N GLU A 173 -5.58 -35.01 4.68
CA GLU A 173 -4.29 -35.69 4.54
C GLU A 173 -3.84 -36.50 5.77
N GLY A 174 -4.74 -36.75 6.73
CA GLY A 174 -4.51 -37.61 7.87
C GLY A 174 -4.54 -39.10 7.50
N LYS A 175 -3.63 -39.89 8.05
CA LYS A 175 -3.57 -41.35 7.83
C LYS A 175 -4.05 -42.14 9.04
N ILE A 176 -5.12 -42.91 8.88
CA ILE A 176 -5.59 -43.85 9.92
C ILE A 176 -4.85 -45.18 9.78
N ILE A 177 -4.29 -45.67 10.87
CA ILE A 177 -3.63 -46.97 10.98
C ILE A 177 -4.41 -47.79 12.01
N ASN A 178 -5.38 -48.55 11.53
CA ASN A 178 -6.23 -49.41 12.35
C ASN A 178 -5.63 -50.83 12.42
N THR A 179 -4.97 -51.16 13.53
CA THR A 179 -4.20 -52.39 13.70
C THR A 179 -4.10 -52.76 15.18
N PRO A 180 -3.87 -54.03 15.57
CA PRO A 180 -3.52 -54.38 16.94
C PRO A 180 -2.36 -53.53 17.46
N LEU A 181 -2.57 -52.83 18.58
CA LEU A 181 -1.61 -51.91 19.17
C LEU A 181 -0.56 -52.68 19.97
N VAL A 182 0.52 -53.07 19.28
CA VAL A 182 1.66 -53.82 19.84
C VAL A 182 2.95 -53.00 19.81
N GLN A 183 3.88 -53.30 20.70
CA GLN A 183 5.13 -52.53 20.89
C GLN A 183 6.03 -52.51 19.64
N THR A 184 5.88 -53.47 18.73
CA THR A 184 6.68 -53.60 17.49
C THR A 184 6.28 -52.59 16.41
N LEU A 185 5.12 -51.92 16.56
CA LEU A 185 4.74 -50.81 15.70
C LEU A 185 5.63 -49.58 15.89
N ILE A 186 6.27 -49.48 17.06
CA ILE A 186 7.12 -48.36 17.43
C ILE A 186 8.56 -48.76 17.20
N PRO A 187 9.28 -48.10 16.26
CA PRO A 187 10.66 -48.42 15.98
C PRO A 187 11.51 -48.38 17.25
N LYS A 188 12.45 -49.33 17.37
CA LYS A 188 13.50 -49.26 18.38
C LYS A 188 14.44 -48.09 18.09
N PHE A 189 15.10 -47.57 19.12
CA PHE A 189 16.24 -46.67 18.99
C PHE A 189 17.49 -47.32 19.57
N ILE A 190 18.45 -47.62 18.69
CA ILE A 190 19.71 -48.27 19.04
C ILE A 190 20.88 -47.32 18.80
N VAL A 191 21.77 -47.20 19.78
CA VAL A 191 22.98 -46.39 19.69
C VAL A 191 24.20 -47.28 19.45
N ILE A 192 25.03 -46.95 18.47
CA ILE A 192 26.31 -47.62 18.19
C ILE A 192 27.46 -46.67 18.57
N GLN A 193 28.34 -47.12 19.45
CA GLN A 193 29.53 -46.38 19.87
C GLN A 193 30.72 -47.34 20.00
N GLN A 194 31.93 -46.80 20.10
CA GLN A 194 33.12 -47.58 20.47
C GLN A 194 33.65 -47.07 21.81
N TYR A 195 33.64 -47.90 22.84
CA TYR A 195 34.24 -47.55 24.12
C TYR A 195 35.72 -47.94 24.14
N PHE A 196 36.55 -47.09 24.76
CA PHE A 196 37.94 -47.39 25.04
C PHE A 196 38.41 -46.73 26.35
N GLN A 197 39.34 -47.39 27.02
CA GLN A 197 39.95 -46.87 28.25
C GLN A 197 41.10 -45.92 27.88
N HIS A 198 40.85 -44.61 28.01
CA HIS A 198 41.89 -43.60 27.79
C HIS A 198 42.96 -43.63 28.91
N PRO A 199 44.27 -43.44 28.61
CA PRO A 199 45.34 -43.47 29.62
C PRO A 199 45.18 -42.42 30.72
N LEU A 200 44.76 -41.20 30.33
CA LEU A 200 44.49 -40.11 31.28
C LEU A 200 43.13 -40.29 31.98
N ALA A 201 43.17 -40.37 33.32
CA ALA A 201 42.00 -40.63 34.16
C ALA A 201 40.86 -39.60 34.02
N ARG A 202 41.18 -38.32 33.76
CA ARG A 202 40.15 -37.28 33.54
C ARG A 202 39.34 -37.58 32.28
N ARG A 203 40.00 -37.91 31.17
CA ARG A 203 39.33 -38.25 29.90
C ARG A 203 38.55 -39.55 30.00
N SER A 204 39.10 -40.58 30.67
CA SER A 204 38.38 -41.82 30.92
C SER A 204 37.09 -41.60 31.73
N ARG A 205 37.09 -40.72 32.74
CA ARG A 205 35.89 -40.37 33.49
C ARG A 205 34.80 -39.73 32.61
N GLU A 206 35.18 -38.86 31.68
CA GLU A 206 34.25 -38.24 30.73
C GLU A 206 33.58 -39.29 29.82
N LEU A 207 34.38 -40.21 29.26
CA LEU A 207 33.87 -41.29 28.41
C LEU A 207 32.93 -42.22 29.17
N LYS A 208 33.29 -42.59 30.42
CA LYS A 208 32.43 -43.40 31.29
C LYS A 208 31.12 -42.71 31.62
N GLU A 209 31.18 -41.42 31.96
CA GLU A 209 29.98 -40.63 32.26
C GLU A 209 29.04 -40.56 31.04
N CYS A 210 29.60 -40.38 29.85
CA CYS A 210 28.84 -40.33 28.62
C CYS A 210 28.01 -41.60 28.37
N ILE A 211 28.63 -42.78 28.49
CA ILE A 211 27.93 -44.07 28.36
C ILE A 211 26.85 -44.23 29.45
N LYS A 212 27.15 -43.84 30.70
CA LYS A 212 26.15 -43.88 31.80
C LYS A 212 24.92 -43.05 31.49
N ARG A 213 25.09 -41.82 30.96
CA ARG A 213 23.95 -40.96 30.58
C ARG A 213 23.11 -41.59 29.46
N ASN A 214 23.73 -42.24 28.49
CA ASN A 214 22.99 -42.99 27.47
C ASN A 214 22.21 -44.18 28.05
N ILE A 215 22.78 -44.91 29.02
CA ILE A 215 22.07 -46.00 29.71
C ILE A 215 20.82 -45.47 30.43
N MET A 216 20.94 -44.32 31.10
CA MET A 216 19.85 -43.68 31.84
C MET A 216 18.74 -43.10 30.95
N ASN A 217 19.00 -42.83 29.67
CA ASN A 217 17.99 -42.27 28.78
C ASN A 217 16.86 -43.30 28.49
N PRO A 218 15.59 -43.02 28.82
CA PRO A 218 14.49 -43.97 28.66
C PRO A 218 14.12 -44.22 27.19
N TYR A 219 14.52 -43.34 26.27
CA TYR A 219 14.22 -43.47 24.85
C TYR A 219 15.25 -44.33 24.08
N ILE A 220 16.38 -44.68 24.71
CA ILE A 220 17.37 -45.63 24.16
C ILE A 220 17.00 -47.05 24.58
N ASP A 221 16.74 -47.92 23.59
CA ASP A 221 16.44 -49.33 23.80
C ASP A 221 17.72 -50.13 24.04
N GLU A 222 18.72 -49.96 23.17
CA GLU A 222 19.97 -50.75 23.17
C GLU A 222 21.18 -49.87 22.81
N ILE A 223 22.34 -50.19 23.37
CA ILE A 223 23.63 -49.56 23.12
C ILE A 223 24.59 -50.66 22.66
N HIS A 224 25.01 -50.61 21.41
CA HIS A 224 25.95 -51.55 20.81
C HIS A 224 27.36 -50.96 20.86
N LEU A 225 28.22 -51.57 21.66
CA LEU A 225 29.62 -51.15 21.80
C LEU A 225 30.51 -52.00 20.89
N LEU A 226 31.00 -51.40 19.81
CA LEU A 226 31.90 -52.04 18.84
C LEU A 226 33.35 -51.75 19.26
N ASN A 227 33.87 -52.60 20.12
CA ASN A 227 35.13 -52.35 20.83
C ASN A 227 36.31 -53.13 20.20
N GLU A 228 37.52 -52.60 20.36
CA GLU A 228 38.75 -53.29 19.94
C GLU A 228 39.03 -54.53 20.81
N LYS A 229 38.62 -54.49 22.08
CA LYS A 229 38.73 -55.55 23.07
C LYS A 229 37.51 -55.55 23.99
N SER A 230 37.30 -56.62 24.74
CA SER A 230 36.18 -56.70 25.68
C SER A 230 36.39 -55.83 26.93
N TYR A 231 35.32 -55.18 27.38
CA TYR A 231 35.22 -54.34 28.57
C TYR A 231 34.05 -54.84 29.44
N PRO A 232 34.28 -55.83 30.33
CA PRO A 232 33.22 -56.44 31.14
C PRO A 232 32.59 -55.48 32.17
N GLU A 233 33.17 -54.31 32.39
CA GLU A 233 32.66 -53.26 33.28
C GLU A 233 31.30 -52.67 32.85
N TRP A 234 30.85 -52.93 31.61
CA TRP A 234 29.57 -52.44 31.08
C TRP A 234 28.44 -53.47 31.12
N LEU A 235 28.44 -54.37 32.10
CA LEU A 235 27.34 -55.34 32.27
C LEU A 235 26.03 -54.62 32.60
N ASN A 236 25.20 -54.39 31.58
CA ASN A 236 23.91 -53.73 31.68
C ASN A 236 22.95 -54.30 30.63
N PRO A 237 21.65 -54.51 30.94
CA PRO A 237 20.69 -55.05 29.98
C PRO A 237 20.56 -54.27 28.66
N LYS A 238 20.82 -52.95 28.69
CA LYS A 238 20.81 -52.11 27.48
C LYS A 238 22.10 -52.22 26.67
N VAL A 239 23.21 -52.67 27.25
CA VAL A 239 24.52 -52.65 26.59
C VAL A 239 24.84 -54.02 26.00
N LYS A 240 25.16 -54.05 24.71
CA LYS A 240 25.65 -55.22 23.99
C LYS A 240 27.03 -54.95 23.42
N GLU A 241 28.01 -55.74 23.84
CA GLU A 241 29.40 -55.59 23.38
C GLU A 241 29.69 -56.51 22.18
N PHE A 242 30.40 -55.97 21.20
CA PHE A 242 30.88 -56.67 20.01
C PHE A 242 32.37 -56.36 19.80
N VAL A 243 33.23 -57.37 19.78
CA VAL A 243 34.67 -57.19 19.60
C VAL A 243 35.01 -57.20 18.10
N ILE A 244 35.46 -56.05 17.57
CA ILE A 244 35.80 -55.86 16.15
C ILE A 244 37.32 -55.75 15.90
N VAL A 245 38.13 -55.81 16.96
CA VAL A 245 39.62 -55.84 16.95
C VAL A 245 40.30 -54.56 16.44
N ASN A 246 39.61 -53.73 15.65
CA ASN A 246 40.12 -52.50 15.07
C ASN A 246 39.30 -51.27 15.52
N ARG A 247 39.88 -50.08 15.37
CA ARG A 247 39.17 -48.81 15.53
C ARG A 247 37.93 -48.80 14.63
N ILE A 248 36.81 -48.29 15.15
CA ILE A 248 35.54 -48.31 14.42
C ILE A 248 35.61 -47.44 13.15
N SER A 249 35.12 -48.01 12.05
CA SER A 249 34.96 -47.36 10.74
C SER A 249 33.50 -47.32 10.31
N TYR A 250 33.15 -46.45 9.37
CA TYR A 250 31.76 -46.36 8.89
C TYR A 250 31.29 -47.65 8.20
N ASP A 251 32.16 -48.35 7.46
CA ASP A 251 31.81 -49.64 6.87
C ASP A 251 31.53 -50.71 7.93
N ALA A 252 32.29 -50.75 9.03
CA ALA A 252 32.03 -51.64 10.16
C ALA A 252 30.65 -51.36 10.79
N VAL A 253 30.28 -50.09 10.95
CA VAL A 253 28.95 -49.69 11.43
C VAL A 253 27.85 -50.17 10.49
N PHE A 254 27.95 -49.91 9.19
CA PHE A 254 26.91 -50.31 8.24
C PHE A 254 26.79 -51.83 8.09
N LYS A 255 27.91 -52.58 8.17
CA LYS A 255 27.89 -54.06 8.27
C LYS A 255 27.17 -54.53 9.52
N HIS A 256 27.45 -53.89 10.65
CA HIS A 256 26.79 -54.20 11.92
C HIS A 256 25.29 -53.94 11.84
N ILE A 257 24.87 -52.82 11.24
CA ILE A 257 23.45 -52.52 11.02
C ILE A 257 22.79 -53.62 10.18
N LYS A 258 23.41 -53.99 9.05
CA LYS A 258 22.85 -54.98 8.14
C LYS A 258 22.76 -56.40 8.74
N THR A 259 23.66 -56.75 9.65
CA THR A 259 23.81 -58.12 10.15
C THR A 259 23.13 -58.32 11.51
N ASN A 260 23.18 -57.32 12.40
CA ASN A 260 22.85 -57.46 13.82
C ASN A 260 21.68 -56.59 14.28
N ILE A 261 21.24 -55.61 13.47
CA ILE A 261 20.12 -54.73 13.82
C ILE A 261 18.84 -55.23 13.12
N PRO A 262 17.71 -55.39 13.84
CA PRO A 262 16.42 -55.74 13.23
C PRO A 262 15.93 -54.69 12.21
N PRO A 263 15.07 -55.07 11.25
CA PRO A 263 14.36 -54.10 10.41
C PRO A 263 13.50 -53.16 11.26
N ASN A 264 13.07 -52.04 10.68
CA ASN A 264 12.27 -51.00 11.34
C ASN A 264 12.88 -50.49 12.66
N THR A 265 14.20 -50.27 12.67
CA THR A 265 14.94 -49.77 13.83
C THR A 265 15.65 -48.47 13.46
N ILE A 266 15.47 -47.43 14.29
CA ILE A 266 16.22 -46.19 14.20
C ILE A 266 17.59 -46.43 14.83
N VAL A 267 18.65 -46.22 14.06
CA VAL A 267 20.02 -46.41 14.50
C VAL A 267 20.73 -45.08 14.54
N ALA A 268 21.28 -44.73 15.70
CA ALA A 268 22.24 -43.66 15.84
C ALA A 268 23.64 -44.24 16.00
N PHE A 269 24.65 -43.63 15.37
CA PHE A 269 26.05 -43.93 15.66
C PHE A 269 26.79 -42.62 15.89
N ALA A 270 27.69 -42.62 16.88
CA ALA A 270 28.32 -41.39 17.34
C ALA A 270 29.70 -41.64 17.95
N ASN A 271 30.45 -40.56 18.15
CA ASN A 271 31.66 -40.60 18.96
C ASN A 271 31.34 -41.01 20.42
N THR A 272 32.31 -41.61 21.10
CA THR A 272 32.17 -42.17 22.46
C THR A 272 31.82 -41.14 23.53
N ASP A 273 32.18 -39.88 23.29
CA ASP A 273 31.94 -38.73 24.16
C ASP A 273 30.64 -37.99 23.83
N ILE A 274 29.74 -38.62 23.06
CA ILE A 274 28.39 -38.11 22.78
C ILE A 274 27.30 -38.85 23.55
N TYR A 275 26.45 -38.11 24.26
CA TYR A 275 25.23 -38.64 24.85
C TYR A 275 23.96 -37.96 24.29
N PHE A 276 22.84 -38.65 24.37
CA PHE A 276 21.54 -38.19 23.89
C PHE A 276 20.63 -37.77 25.04
N ASP A 277 19.84 -36.71 24.85
CA ASP A 277 18.81 -36.29 25.81
C ASP A 277 17.40 -36.72 25.34
N ALA A 278 16.35 -36.20 25.98
CA ALA A 278 14.97 -36.51 25.64
C ALA A 278 14.53 -35.99 24.26
N SER A 279 15.31 -35.12 23.61
CA SER A 279 14.97 -34.54 22.30
C SER A 279 14.92 -35.57 21.17
N ILE A 280 15.56 -36.74 21.33
CA ILE A 280 15.48 -37.84 20.34
C ILE A 280 14.05 -38.34 20.14
N ARG A 281 13.11 -38.05 21.05
CA ARG A 281 11.68 -38.30 20.83
C ARG A 281 11.13 -37.63 19.56
N HIS A 282 11.74 -36.54 19.10
CA HIS A 282 11.34 -35.86 17.87
C HIS A 282 11.58 -36.69 16.60
N LEU A 283 12.45 -37.71 16.65
CA LEU A 283 12.64 -38.65 15.54
C LEU A 283 11.35 -39.40 15.17
N TYR A 284 10.46 -39.61 16.14
CA TYR A 284 9.18 -40.29 15.95
C TYR A 284 8.10 -39.40 15.32
N THR A 285 8.40 -38.11 15.13
CA THR A 285 7.53 -37.14 14.46
C THR A 285 7.89 -36.92 12.99
N ILE A 286 8.96 -37.55 12.50
CA ILE A 286 9.46 -37.41 11.13
C ILE A 286 9.58 -38.78 10.45
N ASN A 287 9.43 -38.79 9.12
CA ASN A 287 9.68 -39.95 8.28
C ASN A 287 11.17 -40.09 8.03
N LEU A 288 11.84 -41.05 8.67
CA LEU A 288 13.28 -41.26 8.48
C LEU A 288 13.64 -42.00 7.17
N LYS A 289 12.66 -42.56 6.45
CA LYS A 289 12.92 -43.33 5.23
C LYS A 289 13.65 -42.49 4.18
N GLY A 290 14.78 -42.99 3.71
CA GLY A 290 15.66 -42.34 2.73
C GLY A 290 16.37 -41.08 3.26
N LYS A 291 16.38 -40.85 4.58
CA LYS A 291 17.03 -39.70 5.22
C LYS A 291 18.25 -40.16 6.03
N PHE A 292 19.29 -39.33 6.02
CA PHE A 292 20.49 -39.52 6.83
C PHE A 292 20.71 -38.23 7.64
N LEU A 293 20.55 -38.31 8.96
CA LEU A 293 20.77 -37.15 9.81
C LEU A 293 22.26 -37.10 10.15
N SER A 294 22.91 -35.96 9.92
CA SER A 294 24.30 -35.69 10.26
C SER A 294 24.30 -34.50 11.23
N LEU A 295 24.37 -34.78 12.52
CA LEU A 295 24.05 -33.81 13.58
C LEU A 295 25.29 -33.09 14.10
N LEU A 296 25.19 -31.77 14.17
CA LEU A 296 26.12 -30.94 14.94
C LEU A 296 25.89 -31.14 16.44
N ARG A 297 26.98 -31.25 17.20
CA ARG A 297 26.94 -31.46 18.65
C ARG A 297 26.63 -30.19 19.45
N TRP A 298 26.18 -30.40 20.67
CA TRP A 298 26.06 -29.41 21.73
C TRP A 298 27.14 -29.66 22.78
N ASP A 299 28.02 -28.70 23.04
CA ASP A 299 29.05 -28.82 24.05
C ASP A 299 28.41 -28.73 25.44
N ASP A 300 28.58 -29.78 26.25
CA ASP A 300 28.16 -29.79 27.64
C ASP A 300 29.31 -29.31 28.55
N PRO A 301 29.20 -28.09 29.12
CA PRO A 301 30.27 -27.53 29.96
C PRO A 301 30.35 -28.19 31.34
N ASN A 302 29.39 -29.07 31.69
CA ASN A 302 29.30 -29.62 33.03
C ASN A 302 30.21 -30.85 33.18
N PRO A 303 31.27 -30.77 34.01
CA PRO A 303 32.11 -31.92 34.24
C PRO A 303 31.38 -32.97 35.10
N PRO A 304 31.79 -34.26 35.05
CA PRO A 304 31.09 -35.35 35.72
C PRO A 304 30.91 -35.21 37.25
N GLN A 305 31.61 -34.27 37.89
CA GLN A 305 31.52 -34.01 39.33
C GLN A 305 30.32 -33.12 39.71
N ILE A 306 29.74 -32.37 38.77
CA ILE A 306 28.56 -31.53 39.02
C ILE A 306 27.31 -32.41 38.97
N THR A 307 26.72 -32.67 40.13
CA THR A 307 25.53 -33.50 40.28
C THR A 307 24.28 -32.70 40.67
N ASP A 308 24.42 -31.50 41.22
CA ASP A 308 23.29 -30.61 41.52
C ASP A 308 22.78 -29.95 40.23
N GLU A 309 21.49 -30.14 39.94
CA GLU A 309 20.80 -29.51 38.81
C GLU A 309 20.88 -27.98 38.83
N LYS A 310 20.95 -27.35 40.03
CA LYS A 310 21.06 -25.90 40.16
C LYS A 310 22.42 -25.36 39.73
N GLU A 311 23.45 -26.20 39.75
CA GLU A 311 24.82 -25.83 39.36
C GLU A 311 25.11 -26.13 37.89
N LYS A 312 24.22 -26.85 37.19
CA LYS A 312 24.40 -27.19 35.77
C LYS A 312 24.20 -25.97 34.88
N GLN A 313 25.15 -25.75 34.00
CA GLN A 313 25.04 -24.78 32.92
C GLN A 313 24.39 -25.42 31.69
N PRO A 314 23.59 -24.68 30.90
CA PRO A 314 23.01 -25.20 29.68
C PRO A 314 24.08 -25.50 28.64
N SER A 315 23.96 -26.63 27.94
CA SER A 315 24.82 -26.95 26.80
C SER A 315 24.66 -25.91 25.68
N LYS A 316 25.72 -25.70 24.89
CA LYS A 316 25.72 -24.73 23.78
C LYS A 316 26.04 -25.42 22.47
N ILE A 317 25.35 -25.05 21.39
CA ILE A 317 25.64 -25.65 20.08
C ILE A 317 27.08 -25.31 19.66
N PHE A 318 27.82 -26.30 19.16
CA PHE A 318 29.20 -26.12 18.74
C PHE A 318 29.28 -25.38 17.40
N GLY A 319 29.09 -24.05 17.40
CA GLY A 319 29.02 -23.29 16.16
C GLY A 319 28.35 -21.92 16.30
N PRO A 320 27.59 -21.45 15.28
CA PRO A 320 27.10 -22.23 14.14
C PRO A 320 28.21 -22.56 13.13
N ARG A 321 28.39 -23.86 12.83
CA ARG A 321 29.33 -24.34 11.81
C ARG A 321 28.75 -25.57 11.09
N PRO A 322 29.03 -25.77 9.79
CA PRO A 322 28.42 -26.84 9.02
C PRO A 322 29.29 -28.10 8.84
N ASP A 323 30.45 -28.17 9.48
CA ASP A 323 31.56 -29.06 9.10
C ASP A 323 32.16 -29.89 10.26
N SER A 324 31.38 -30.13 11.33
CA SER A 324 31.84 -30.88 12.51
C SER A 324 30.73 -31.75 13.10
N GLN A 325 30.23 -32.71 12.33
CA GLN A 325 29.20 -33.63 12.80
C GLN A 325 29.80 -34.81 13.57
N ASP A 326 29.22 -35.14 14.72
CA ASP A 326 29.70 -36.22 15.61
C ASP A 326 28.68 -37.34 15.82
N THR A 327 27.46 -37.14 15.30
CA THR A 327 26.37 -38.11 15.41
C THR A 327 25.66 -38.25 14.09
N TRP A 328 25.33 -39.48 13.74
CA TRP A 328 24.59 -39.82 12.54
C TRP A 328 23.41 -40.72 12.86
N ILE A 329 22.27 -40.50 12.21
CA ILE A 329 21.03 -41.26 12.44
C ILE A 329 20.45 -41.73 11.12
N VAL A 330 20.04 -43.01 11.07
CA VAL A 330 19.48 -43.67 9.88
C VAL A 330 18.48 -44.75 10.27
N LEU A 331 17.54 -45.06 9.38
CA LEU A 331 16.66 -46.22 9.54
C LEU A 331 17.37 -47.49 9.04
N SER A 332 17.31 -48.58 9.82
CA SER A 332 18.00 -49.83 9.47
C SER A 332 17.57 -50.40 8.12
N ASP A 333 16.30 -50.23 7.75
CA ASP A 333 15.73 -50.68 6.47
C ASP A 333 16.38 -50.01 5.25
N ASP A 334 16.96 -48.82 5.41
CA ASP A 334 17.52 -48.05 4.30
C ASP A 334 18.96 -48.46 3.96
N ILE A 335 19.62 -49.25 4.80
CA ILE A 335 20.98 -49.76 4.56
C ILE A 335 20.95 -50.92 3.54
N THR A 336 20.52 -50.59 2.33
CA THR A 336 20.36 -51.51 1.19
C THR A 336 21.61 -51.56 0.31
N PHE A 337 22.50 -50.57 0.43
CA PHE A 337 23.74 -50.48 -0.32
C PHE A 337 24.80 -51.49 0.17
N ASN A 338 25.93 -51.57 -0.55
CA ASN A 338 27.07 -52.39 -0.16
C ASN A 338 27.95 -51.62 0.86
N PRO A 339 28.08 -52.07 2.12
CA PRO A 339 28.95 -51.42 3.10
C PRO A 339 30.45 -51.42 2.75
N ASP A 340 30.92 -52.36 1.92
CA ASP A 340 32.35 -52.52 1.58
C ASP A 340 32.90 -51.47 0.59
N GLN A 341 32.08 -50.48 0.21
CA GLN A 341 32.50 -49.39 -0.67
C GLN A 341 33.64 -48.58 -0.05
N GLU A 342 34.58 -48.16 -0.90
CA GLU A 342 35.77 -47.40 -0.46
C GLU A 342 35.40 -46.06 0.21
N ASP A 343 34.25 -45.49 -0.14
CA ASP A 343 33.73 -44.27 0.47
C ASP A 343 33.45 -44.43 1.99
N PHE A 344 33.21 -45.64 2.50
CA PHE A 344 32.91 -45.92 3.91
C PHE A 344 34.08 -46.45 4.74
N LYS A 345 35.20 -46.81 4.11
CA LYS A 345 36.41 -47.30 4.81
C LYS A 345 37.21 -46.17 5.44
N ILE A 346 36.56 -45.44 6.35
CA ILE A 346 37.11 -44.29 7.06
C ILE A 346 36.87 -44.52 8.54
N ASN A 347 37.92 -44.43 9.35
CA ASN A 347 37.82 -44.55 10.80
C ASN A 347 37.22 -43.29 11.42
N PHE A 348 36.50 -43.46 12.52
CA PHE A 348 35.90 -42.34 13.26
C PHE A 348 36.97 -41.38 13.78
N GLY A 349 36.66 -40.08 13.82
CA GLY A 349 37.51 -39.06 14.44
C GLY A 349 38.75 -38.67 13.62
N ILE A 350 38.81 -39.00 12.34
CA ILE A 350 39.79 -38.43 11.40
C ILE A 350 39.26 -37.09 10.89
N PRO A 351 40.04 -35.99 10.90
CA PRO A 351 39.59 -34.70 10.35
C PRO A 351 38.97 -34.81 8.94
N GLY A 352 37.75 -34.28 8.76
CA GLY A 352 37.00 -34.31 7.50
C GLY A 352 36.24 -35.62 7.20
N CYS A 353 36.26 -36.61 8.10
CA CYS A 353 35.55 -37.89 7.91
C CYS A 353 34.02 -37.73 7.84
N ASP A 354 33.47 -36.81 8.64
CA ASP A 354 32.06 -36.44 8.71
C ASP A 354 31.52 -35.84 7.41
N ASN A 355 32.29 -34.91 6.83
CA ASN A 355 31.98 -34.24 5.58
C ASN A 355 32.12 -35.20 4.37
N ALA A 356 33.07 -36.13 4.44
CA ALA A 356 33.22 -37.21 3.46
C ALA A 356 32.07 -38.22 3.52
N LEU A 357 31.65 -38.61 4.73
CA LEU A 357 30.51 -39.50 4.93
C LEU A 357 29.22 -38.91 4.36
N SER A 358 29.01 -37.60 4.57
CA SER A 358 27.84 -36.90 4.05
C SER A 358 27.75 -36.99 2.51
N ILE A 359 28.89 -36.90 1.80
CA ILE A 359 28.94 -37.14 0.34
C ILE A 359 28.66 -38.61 0.00
N ALA A 360 29.22 -39.56 0.76
CA ALA A 360 29.00 -40.99 0.54
C ALA A 360 27.52 -41.36 0.66
N MET A 361 26.82 -40.79 1.63
CA MET A 361 25.37 -40.99 1.81
C MET A 361 24.55 -40.32 0.70
N LEU A 362 24.94 -39.11 0.27
CA LEU A 362 24.30 -38.45 -0.88
C LEU A 362 24.42 -39.27 -2.18
N LYS A 363 25.59 -39.87 -2.44
CA LYS A 363 25.81 -40.79 -3.58
C LYS A 363 24.90 -42.02 -3.53
N ASN A 364 24.57 -42.48 -2.32
CA ASN A 364 23.62 -43.56 -2.06
C ASN A 364 22.16 -43.07 -1.99
N LYS A 365 21.86 -41.87 -2.55
CA LYS A 365 20.52 -41.27 -2.71
C LYS A 365 19.81 -40.90 -1.40
N PHE A 366 20.55 -40.72 -0.30
CA PHE A 366 19.98 -40.19 0.93
C PHE A 366 19.82 -38.69 0.87
N LEU A 367 18.72 -38.19 1.45
CA LEU A 367 18.60 -36.80 1.83
C LEU A 367 19.39 -36.57 3.12
N VAL A 368 20.51 -35.85 3.03
CA VAL A 368 21.35 -35.56 4.19
C VAL A 368 20.93 -34.24 4.83
N CYS A 369 20.66 -34.25 6.14
CA CYS A 369 20.15 -33.09 6.87
C CYS A 369 20.72 -33.02 8.30
N ASN A 370 20.70 -31.83 8.90
CA ASN A 370 21.30 -31.56 10.21
C ASN A 370 20.31 -30.86 11.14
N PRO A 371 19.25 -31.52 11.63
CA PRO A 371 18.25 -30.91 12.53
C PRO A 371 18.74 -30.68 13.97
N ALA A 372 19.99 -30.25 14.16
CA ALA A 372 20.66 -30.13 15.46
C ALA A 372 20.08 -29.06 16.40
N TYR A 373 19.26 -28.12 15.90
CA TYR A 373 18.53 -27.20 16.78
C TYR A 373 17.37 -27.89 17.52
N THR A 374 16.84 -28.99 16.97
CA THR A 374 15.75 -29.76 17.58
C THR A 374 16.25 -31.04 18.23
N ILE A 375 17.11 -31.81 17.56
CA ILE A 375 17.68 -33.06 18.08
C ILE A 375 19.07 -32.77 18.64
N LYS A 376 19.18 -32.80 19.97
CA LYS A 376 20.39 -32.44 20.70
C LYS A 376 21.21 -33.67 21.06
N THR A 377 22.47 -33.64 20.66
CA THR A 377 23.47 -34.64 21.03
C THR A 377 24.60 -33.91 21.75
N HIS A 378 24.88 -34.31 22.99
CA HIS A 378 25.72 -33.57 23.89
C HIS A 378 27.12 -34.14 23.97
N HIS A 379 28.12 -33.28 23.89
CA HIS A 379 29.53 -33.64 23.88
C HIS A 379 30.19 -33.34 25.22
N ILE A 380 30.71 -34.38 25.87
CA ILE A 380 31.45 -34.26 27.13
C ILE A 380 32.94 -34.32 26.81
N HIS A 381 33.56 -33.14 26.70
CA HIS A 381 35.00 -32.99 26.45
C HIS A 381 35.61 -31.85 27.27
N ASN A 382 35.32 -31.84 28.57
CA ASN A 382 35.75 -30.79 29.49
C ASN A 382 37.27 -30.78 29.74
N SER A 383 37.98 -31.84 29.36
CA SER A 383 39.42 -31.99 29.52
C SER A 383 40.26 -31.35 28.41
N ALA A 384 39.66 -31.09 27.24
CA ALA A 384 40.35 -30.61 26.03
C ALA A 384 41.51 -31.50 25.52
N ILE A 385 41.57 -32.76 25.97
CA ILE A 385 42.62 -33.71 25.58
C ILE A 385 42.32 -34.30 24.20
N ARG A 386 43.21 -34.06 23.21
CA ARG A 386 43.07 -34.56 21.83
C ARG A 386 44.30 -35.36 21.41
N ASP A 387 44.08 -36.59 20.95
CA ASP A 387 45.15 -37.51 20.50
C ASP A 387 45.27 -37.62 18.97
N TYR A 388 44.61 -36.74 18.21
CA TYR A 388 44.62 -36.78 16.73
C TYR A 388 45.44 -35.62 16.13
N ASN A 389 46.06 -35.87 14.97
CA ASN A 389 46.74 -34.84 14.20
C ASN A 389 45.73 -34.08 13.30
N PRO A 390 45.51 -32.77 13.48
CA PRO A 390 44.56 -32.01 12.68
C PRO A 390 44.93 -31.90 11.19
N GLN A 391 46.20 -32.13 10.82
CA GLN A 391 46.66 -32.15 9.43
C GLN A 391 46.36 -33.48 8.72
N ASN A 392 46.02 -34.54 9.45
CA ASN A 392 45.68 -35.83 8.88
C ASN A 392 44.22 -35.84 8.36
N VAL A 393 43.93 -34.96 7.41
CA VAL A 393 42.61 -34.83 6.79
C VAL A 393 42.35 -36.02 5.87
N VAL A 394 41.12 -36.53 5.83
CA VAL A 394 40.75 -37.59 4.88
C VAL A 394 40.95 -37.12 3.44
N GLN A 395 41.67 -37.89 2.64
CA GLN A 395 41.88 -37.59 1.22
C GLN A 395 40.63 -37.89 0.39
N ARG A 396 39.83 -36.85 0.12
CA ARG A 396 38.67 -36.88 -0.79
C ARG A 396 38.59 -35.60 -1.64
N PRO A 397 38.08 -35.69 -2.89
CA PRO A 397 38.00 -34.54 -3.79
C PRO A 397 36.85 -33.57 -3.45
N ILE A 398 35.84 -34.02 -2.71
CA ILE A 398 34.62 -33.24 -2.42
C ILE A 398 34.21 -33.46 -0.97
N PHE A 399 33.87 -32.38 -0.28
CA PHE A 399 33.24 -32.36 1.04
C PHE A 399 31.86 -31.69 0.98
N LEU A 400 30.91 -32.20 1.76
CA LEU A 400 29.57 -31.62 1.93
C LEU A 400 29.43 -31.06 3.35
N TYR A 401 29.34 -29.74 3.43
CA TYR A 401 29.08 -28.98 4.65
C TYR A 401 27.56 -28.82 4.80
N ILE A 402 27.02 -29.19 5.96
CA ILE A 402 25.58 -29.19 6.22
C ILE A 402 25.28 -28.28 7.40
N ASP A 403 24.62 -27.16 7.13
CA ASP A 403 24.25 -26.18 8.13
C ASP A 403 23.25 -26.77 9.14
N PRO A 404 23.40 -26.48 10.44
CA PRO A 404 22.43 -26.90 11.44
C PRO A 404 21.09 -26.18 11.22
N THR A 405 20.01 -26.94 11.25
CA THR A 405 18.62 -26.46 11.11
C THR A 405 17.76 -26.96 12.29
N ALA A 406 16.54 -26.47 12.37
CA ALA A 406 15.48 -27.06 13.18
C ALA A 406 14.63 -28.02 12.35
N ILE A 407 13.87 -28.90 13.02
CA ILE A 407 12.73 -29.59 12.40
C ILE A 407 11.59 -28.58 12.34
N GLN A 408 11.14 -28.28 11.12
CA GLN A 408 10.04 -27.36 10.88
C GLN A 408 8.70 -28.03 11.24
N GLU A 409 7.72 -27.26 11.70
CA GLU A 409 6.37 -27.82 11.90
C GLU A 409 5.74 -28.16 10.54
N TYR A 410 5.95 -27.30 9.53
CA TYR A 410 5.38 -27.43 8.20
C TYR A 410 6.43 -27.68 7.13
N LYS A 411 6.02 -28.37 6.07
CA LYS A 411 6.78 -28.49 4.83
C LYS A 411 6.70 -27.18 4.04
N SER A 412 7.84 -26.58 3.75
CA SER A 412 7.91 -25.39 2.90
C SER A 412 7.79 -25.76 1.41
N VAL A 413 6.74 -25.28 0.74
CA VAL A 413 6.51 -25.47 -0.70
C VAL A 413 6.99 -24.23 -1.46
N VAL A 414 8.14 -24.36 -2.13
CA VAL A 414 8.78 -23.25 -2.87
C VAL A 414 8.38 -23.20 -4.34
N SER A 415 8.16 -24.36 -4.98
CA SER A 415 7.65 -24.42 -6.36
C SER A 415 6.15 -24.63 -6.36
N LEU A 416 5.43 -23.75 -7.08
CA LEU A 416 3.97 -23.80 -7.21
C LEU A 416 3.53 -24.27 -8.60
N ASP A 417 4.47 -24.77 -9.41
CA ASP A 417 4.24 -25.19 -10.79
C ASP A 417 3.12 -26.26 -10.88
N ASP A 418 3.07 -27.18 -9.91
CA ASP A 418 2.12 -28.30 -9.87
C ASP A 418 0.67 -27.88 -9.58
N ILE A 419 0.47 -26.68 -9.02
CA ILE A 419 -0.85 -26.16 -8.63
C ILE A 419 -1.28 -24.95 -9.49
N THR A 420 -0.55 -24.69 -10.57
CA THR A 420 -0.83 -23.58 -11.48
C THR A 420 -2.12 -23.81 -12.25
N TRP A 421 -3.06 -22.87 -12.17
CA TRP A 421 -4.36 -22.95 -12.84
C TRP A 421 -4.39 -22.17 -14.16
N ILE A 422 -3.86 -20.94 -14.15
CA ILE A 422 -3.63 -20.11 -15.33
C ILE A 422 -2.24 -19.54 -15.22
N LYS A 423 -1.42 -19.75 -16.26
CA LYS A 423 -0.17 -19.03 -16.43
C LYS A 423 -0.47 -17.63 -16.95
N GLY A 424 0.28 -16.65 -16.48
CA GLY A 424 0.15 -15.29 -16.94
C GLY A 424 0.25 -15.12 -18.44
N GLU A 425 -0.78 -14.59 -19.09
CA GLU A 425 -0.73 -14.13 -20.47
C GLU A 425 -0.12 -12.73 -20.55
N GLN A 426 0.74 -12.43 -21.52
CA GLN A 426 1.32 -11.09 -21.65
C GLN A 426 0.25 -10.02 -21.79
N THR A 427 0.21 -9.07 -20.85
CA THR A 427 -0.60 -7.86 -21.00
C THR A 427 -0.04 -7.01 -22.13
N LYS A 428 -0.92 -6.23 -22.77
CA LYS A 428 -0.48 -5.19 -23.69
C LYS A 428 0.17 -4.07 -22.88
N MET A 429 1.24 -3.51 -23.42
CA MET A 429 1.84 -2.29 -22.89
C MET A 429 0.79 -1.19 -22.86
N THR A 430 0.55 -0.60 -21.68
CA THR A 430 -0.35 0.54 -21.51
C THR A 430 0.45 1.73 -20.99
N ASN A 431 0.30 2.87 -21.67
CA ASN A 431 0.91 4.13 -21.26
C ASN A 431 -0.15 5.03 -20.63
N ILE A 432 0.18 5.66 -19.51
CA ILE A 432 -0.65 6.67 -18.87
C ILE A 432 0.10 7.99 -18.73
N ALA A 433 -0.57 9.10 -19.02
CA ALA A 433 -0.03 10.44 -18.73
C ALA A 433 -0.34 10.83 -17.28
N ARG A 434 0.63 11.44 -16.60
CA ARG A 434 0.51 11.91 -15.20
C ARG A 434 0.82 13.41 -15.14
N ARG A 435 0.06 14.20 -15.90
CA ARG A 435 0.24 15.66 -16.03
C ARG A 435 0.11 16.34 -14.68
N ILE A 436 1.12 17.13 -14.30
CA ILE A 436 1.12 17.92 -13.06
C ILE A 436 0.82 19.37 -13.41
N LYS A 437 -0.32 19.89 -12.97
CA LYS A 437 -0.61 21.32 -12.98
C LYS A 437 -0.13 21.97 -11.70
N TYR A 438 0.33 23.21 -11.79
CA TYR A 438 0.83 23.97 -10.66
C TYR A 438 0.70 25.47 -10.94
N VAL A 439 0.75 26.27 -9.88
CA VAL A 439 0.76 27.74 -9.97
C VAL A 439 2.07 28.37 -9.51
N ASN A 440 2.89 27.61 -8.79
CA ASN A 440 4.21 28.01 -8.32
C ASN A 440 5.27 27.07 -8.90
N GLU A 441 5.88 27.49 -10.01
CA GLU A 441 6.83 26.66 -10.77
C GLU A 441 8.02 26.21 -9.93
N ASN A 442 8.63 27.13 -9.17
CA ASN A 442 9.82 26.84 -8.36
C ASN A 442 9.52 25.82 -7.26
N ALA A 443 8.36 25.96 -6.60
CA ALA A 443 7.95 25.03 -5.55
C ALA A 443 7.62 23.63 -6.11
N ALA A 444 6.88 23.55 -7.23
CA ALA A 444 6.57 22.29 -7.88
C ALA A 444 7.83 21.58 -8.42
N ALA A 445 8.77 22.33 -9.00
CA ALA A 445 10.06 21.80 -9.44
C ALA A 445 10.87 21.20 -8.28
N THR A 446 10.81 21.84 -7.10
CA THR A 446 11.49 21.37 -5.89
C THR A 446 10.92 20.03 -5.43
N VAL A 447 9.59 19.92 -5.33
CA VAL A 447 8.91 18.67 -4.95
C VAL A 447 9.20 17.55 -5.95
N CYS A 448 9.13 17.80 -7.26
CA CYS A 448 9.45 16.80 -8.28
C CYS A 448 10.91 16.33 -8.17
N SER A 449 11.84 17.24 -7.88
CA SER A 449 13.26 16.91 -7.65
C SER A 449 13.46 16.03 -6.40
N MET A 450 12.68 16.27 -5.34
CA MET A 450 12.71 15.45 -4.12
C MET A 450 12.20 14.03 -4.39
N LEU A 451 11.04 13.90 -5.04
CA LEU A 451 10.47 12.60 -5.42
C LEU A 451 11.43 11.76 -6.29
N ARG A 452 12.15 12.41 -7.20
CA ARG A 452 13.17 11.76 -8.06
C ARG A 452 14.36 11.22 -7.25
N ARG A 453 14.81 11.94 -6.21
CA ARG A 453 15.95 11.52 -5.37
C ARG A 453 15.67 10.26 -4.56
N GLU A 454 14.42 10.05 -4.15
CA GLU A 454 13.99 8.85 -3.44
C GLU A 454 13.95 7.60 -4.33
N LYS A 455 14.13 7.75 -5.65
CA LYS A 455 14.12 6.67 -6.66
C LYS A 455 12.80 5.88 -6.74
N VAL A 456 11.72 6.38 -6.13
CA VAL A 456 10.40 5.72 -6.17
C VAL A 456 9.57 6.27 -7.34
N TRP A 457 9.64 7.58 -7.59
CA TRP A 457 8.83 8.25 -8.62
C TRP A 457 9.68 9.23 -9.44
N ASP A 458 9.68 9.08 -10.77
CA ASP A 458 10.33 10.03 -11.67
C ASP A 458 9.28 10.99 -12.26
N PHE A 459 9.27 12.22 -11.74
CA PHE A 459 8.37 13.28 -12.17
C PHE A 459 9.16 14.53 -12.59
N SER A 460 8.60 15.29 -13.51
CA SER A 460 9.11 16.55 -14.03
C SER A 460 7.95 17.53 -14.25
N ILE A 461 8.22 18.82 -14.07
CA ILE A 461 7.26 19.87 -14.44
C ILE A 461 7.30 20.08 -15.96
N LYS A 462 6.19 20.57 -16.55
CA LYS A 462 6.05 20.83 -18.00
C LYS A 462 6.10 19.59 -18.91
N GLU A 463 6.16 18.39 -18.34
CA GLU A 463 6.14 17.12 -19.07
C GLU A 463 4.83 16.36 -18.85
N GLU A 464 4.57 15.40 -19.74
CA GLU A 464 3.44 14.48 -19.65
C GLU A 464 3.61 13.44 -18.53
N ASN A 465 4.84 13.25 -18.05
CA ASN A 465 5.20 12.26 -17.02
C ASN A 465 4.64 10.86 -17.34
N GLU A 466 4.83 10.41 -18.57
CA GLU A 466 4.33 9.13 -19.04
C GLU A 466 4.82 7.97 -18.14
N PHE A 467 3.91 7.06 -17.80
CA PHE A 467 4.23 5.81 -17.11
C PHE A 467 3.84 4.63 -17.97
N VAL A 468 4.82 3.81 -18.28
CA VAL A 468 4.64 2.61 -19.07
C VAL A 468 4.47 1.43 -18.12
N TYR A 469 3.28 0.84 -18.12
CA TYR A 469 3.13 -0.50 -17.60
C TYR A 469 3.72 -1.45 -18.64
N GLU A 470 4.88 -2.03 -18.31
CA GLU A 470 5.53 -3.03 -19.14
C GLU A 470 4.60 -4.23 -19.36
N ALA A 471 4.70 -4.85 -20.53
CA ALA A 471 4.03 -6.10 -20.82
C ALA A 471 4.56 -7.20 -19.89
N GLN A 472 3.89 -7.42 -18.77
CA GLN A 472 4.17 -8.53 -17.88
C GLN A 472 3.21 -9.67 -18.18
N PRO A 473 3.62 -10.94 -18.01
CA PRO A 473 2.64 -12.01 -17.91
C PRO A 473 1.61 -11.61 -16.84
N ASN A 474 0.30 -11.79 -17.11
CA ASN A 474 -0.76 -11.66 -16.11
C ASN A 474 -0.32 -12.38 -14.83
N GLN A 475 -0.81 -11.96 -13.67
CA GLN A 475 -0.48 -12.67 -12.44
C GLN A 475 -0.80 -14.16 -12.59
N THR A 476 0.18 -15.02 -12.31
CA THR A 476 -0.05 -16.46 -12.29
C THR A 476 -1.11 -16.74 -11.23
N MET A 477 -2.13 -17.49 -11.60
CA MET A 477 -3.17 -17.91 -10.67
C MET A 477 -2.99 -19.38 -10.33
N TYR A 478 -3.11 -19.67 -9.04
CA TYR A 478 -3.05 -21.02 -8.49
C TYR A 478 -4.42 -21.40 -7.95
N TYR A 479 -4.73 -22.70 -7.99
CA TYR A 479 -5.98 -23.24 -7.48
C TYR A 479 -5.68 -24.39 -6.53
N LEU A 480 -6.19 -24.29 -5.30
CA LEU A 480 -6.01 -25.30 -4.27
C LEU A 480 -7.36 -25.71 -3.67
N LYS A 481 -7.44 -26.95 -3.20
CA LYS A 481 -8.62 -27.48 -2.52
C LYS A 481 -8.36 -27.73 -1.05
N ASN A 482 -9.37 -27.48 -0.22
CA ASN A 482 -9.36 -27.76 1.22
C ASN A 482 -8.15 -27.12 1.93
N LYS A 483 -7.92 -25.83 1.70
CA LYS A 483 -6.76 -25.11 2.26
C LYS A 483 -7.18 -23.99 3.18
N PHE A 484 -6.19 -23.48 3.90
CA PHE A 484 -6.34 -22.37 4.81
C PHE A 484 -5.71 -21.11 4.24
N MET A 485 -6.25 -19.97 4.65
CA MET A 485 -5.72 -18.66 4.36
C MET A 485 -5.66 -17.83 5.65
N GLU A 486 -4.59 -17.08 5.86
CA GLU A 486 -4.51 -16.03 6.88
C GLU A 486 -5.18 -14.74 6.38
N ALA A 487 -5.51 -13.84 7.30
CA ALA A 487 -6.02 -12.51 6.95
C ALA A 487 -5.06 -11.70 6.06
N SER A 488 -3.76 -11.95 6.15
CA SER A 488 -2.72 -11.35 5.30
C SER A 488 -2.77 -11.77 3.83
N GLY A 489 -3.54 -12.82 3.52
CA GLY A 489 -3.59 -13.47 2.20
C GLY A 489 -2.58 -14.61 2.03
N LEU A 490 -1.73 -14.89 3.03
CA LEU A 490 -0.88 -16.09 3.04
C LEU A 490 -1.73 -17.36 3.13
N PHE A 491 -1.28 -18.45 2.53
CA PHE A 491 -2.07 -19.67 2.41
C PHE A 491 -1.25 -20.93 2.66
N TYR A 492 -1.89 -21.93 3.25
CA TYR A 492 -1.24 -23.13 3.77
C TYR A 492 -2.20 -24.32 3.84
N GLY A 493 -1.67 -25.52 3.98
CA GLY A 493 -2.41 -26.76 4.20
C GLY A 493 -2.23 -27.29 5.62
N MET A 494 -2.68 -28.51 5.88
CA MET A 494 -2.52 -29.13 7.20
C MET A 494 -1.04 -29.34 7.58
N ASN A 495 -0.20 -29.62 6.58
CA ASN A 495 1.19 -30.07 6.80
C ASN A 495 2.23 -29.21 6.07
N GLU A 496 1.80 -28.13 5.41
CA GLU A 496 2.60 -27.42 4.43
C GLU A 496 2.26 -25.93 4.38
N ILE A 497 3.28 -25.10 4.16
CA ILE A 497 3.14 -23.67 3.90
C ILE A 497 3.62 -23.38 2.48
N TYR A 498 2.92 -22.51 1.76
CA TYR A 498 3.26 -22.16 0.39
C TYR A 498 4.03 -20.84 0.38
N LEU A 499 5.34 -20.94 0.17
CA LEU A 499 6.23 -19.77 0.10
C LEU A 499 6.25 -19.18 -1.32
N GLY A 500 6.24 -20.06 -2.33
CA GLY A 500 6.46 -19.67 -3.72
C GLY A 500 7.84 -19.03 -3.97
N ARG A 501 8.02 -18.50 -5.18
CA ARG A 501 9.24 -17.77 -5.57
C ARG A 501 9.13 -16.26 -5.33
N ASN A 502 7.91 -15.75 -5.12
CA ASN A 502 7.63 -14.33 -4.94
C ASN A 502 8.18 -13.83 -3.58
N PRO A 503 8.97 -12.73 -3.55
CA PRO A 503 9.56 -12.22 -2.32
C PRO A 503 8.52 -11.70 -1.31
N ILE A 504 7.35 -11.22 -1.75
CA ILE A 504 6.30 -10.69 -0.86
C ILE A 504 5.74 -11.80 0.03
N TRP A 505 5.54 -13.00 -0.51
CA TRP A 505 5.11 -14.15 0.29
C TRP A 505 6.18 -14.62 1.26
N LYS A 506 7.46 -14.62 0.86
CA LYS A 506 8.56 -14.98 1.77
C LYS A 506 8.65 -14.02 2.95
N ASP A 507 8.66 -12.72 2.69
CA ASP A 507 8.65 -11.68 3.74
C ASP A 507 7.39 -11.76 4.60
N GLY A 508 6.22 -12.05 4.00
CA GLY A 508 4.99 -12.31 4.73
C GLY A 508 5.10 -13.48 5.70
N TRP A 509 5.63 -14.62 5.26
CA TRP A 509 5.83 -15.80 6.11
C TRP A 509 6.90 -15.59 7.18
N GLU A 510 7.94 -14.80 6.93
CA GLU A 510 8.94 -14.41 7.94
C GLU A 510 8.33 -13.57 9.08
N LYS A 511 7.29 -12.78 8.77
CA LYS A 511 6.57 -11.94 9.74
C LYS A 511 5.36 -12.63 10.38
N SER A 512 4.89 -13.74 9.80
CA SER A 512 3.67 -14.40 10.25
C SER A 512 3.89 -15.19 11.54
N ASN A 513 2.90 -15.13 12.43
CA ASN A 513 2.79 -15.93 13.65
C ASN A 513 1.56 -16.86 13.56
N THR A 514 1.49 -17.70 12.53
CA THR A 514 0.35 -18.61 12.29
C THR A 514 -0.02 -19.41 13.54
N ASN A 515 -1.23 -19.18 14.06
CA ASN A 515 -1.79 -19.95 15.17
C ASN A 515 -2.75 -21.03 14.64
N ILE A 516 -2.39 -22.30 14.82
CA ILE A 516 -3.17 -23.44 14.33
C ILE A 516 -4.53 -23.58 15.01
N LEU A 517 -4.64 -23.07 16.24
CA LEU A 517 -5.85 -23.05 17.05
C LEU A 517 -6.56 -21.68 16.98
N ALA A 518 -6.20 -20.84 16.00
CA ALA A 518 -7.00 -19.66 15.71
C ALA A 518 -8.42 -20.08 15.33
N ARG A 519 -9.41 -19.30 15.76
CA ARG A 519 -10.80 -19.51 15.32
C ARG A 519 -10.84 -19.54 13.80
N THR A 520 -11.56 -20.50 13.25
CA THR A 520 -11.62 -20.71 11.80
C THR A 520 -12.98 -20.29 11.26
N LEU A 521 -12.97 -19.43 10.24
CA LEU A 521 -14.17 -19.12 9.46
C LEU A 521 -14.20 -20.00 8.22
N TYR A 522 -15.30 -20.72 8.03
CA TYR A 522 -15.50 -21.50 6.81
C TYR A 522 -16.04 -20.61 5.69
N VAL A 523 -15.34 -20.60 4.56
CA VAL A 523 -15.71 -19.88 3.35
C VAL A 523 -15.63 -20.86 2.17
N PRO A 524 -16.74 -21.28 1.55
CA PRO A 524 -16.72 -22.33 0.52
C PRO A 524 -15.74 -22.07 -0.63
N SER A 525 -15.68 -20.83 -1.13
CA SER A 525 -14.71 -20.42 -2.13
C SER A 525 -14.21 -19.00 -1.86
N LEU A 526 -12.90 -18.79 -1.92
CA LEU A 526 -12.24 -17.54 -1.53
C LEU A 526 -11.10 -17.19 -2.49
N ILE A 527 -10.91 -15.89 -2.75
CA ILE A 527 -9.70 -15.39 -3.43
C ILE A 527 -8.69 -14.90 -2.40
N SER A 528 -7.46 -15.43 -2.48
CA SER A 528 -6.29 -14.92 -1.75
C SER A 528 -5.66 -13.76 -2.54
N ILE A 529 -5.77 -12.58 -1.95
CA ILE A 529 -5.09 -11.34 -2.35
C ILE A 529 -4.43 -10.78 -1.09
N PRO A 530 -3.20 -10.25 -1.18
CA PRO A 530 -2.55 -9.63 -0.02
C PRO A 530 -3.40 -8.53 0.59
N MET A 531 -3.55 -8.57 1.90
CA MET A 531 -4.24 -7.56 2.69
C MET A 531 -3.40 -7.21 3.91
N ASN A 532 -3.37 -5.94 4.28
CA ASN A 532 -2.65 -5.47 5.46
C ASN A 532 -3.59 -4.68 6.38
N GLN A 533 -3.07 -4.36 7.58
CA GLN A 533 -3.84 -3.64 8.59
C GLN A 533 -4.25 -2.23 8.16
N GLU A 534 -3.42 -1.53 7.37
CA GLU A 534 -3.76 -0.19 6.87
C GLU A 534 -4.97 -0.23 5.94
N MET A 535 -5.01 -1.21 5.02
CA MET A 535 -6.15 -1.45 4.13
C MET A 535 -7.39 -1.84 4.95
N SER A 536 -7.26 -2.65 6.00
CA SER A 536 -8.42 -3.05 6.81
C SER A 536 -9.06 -1.88 7.59
N GLN A 537 -8.34 -0.78 7.79
CA GLN A 537 -8.79 0.41 8.50
C GLN A 537 -9.20 1.57 7.57
N ASN A 538 -8.88 1.48 6.27
CA ASN A 538 -9.12 2.55 5.31
C ASN A 538 -9.83 2.02 4.06
N LEU A 539 -11.13 2.33 3.93
CA LEU A 539 -11.95 1.85 2.83
C LEU A 539 -11.47 2.35 1.45
N GLY A 540 -10.90 3.57 1.38
CA GLY A 540 -10.33 4.10 0.14
C GLY A 540 -9.13 3.29 -0.32
N LEU A 541 -8.17 3.06 0.58
CA LEU A 541 -6.98 2.23 0.30
C LEU A 541 -7.35 0.77 0.01
N TRP A 542 -8.30 0.20 0.76
CA TRP A 542 -8.84 -1.13 0.48
C TRP A 542 -9.48 -1.20 -0.91
N SER A 543 -10.24 -0.19 -1.32
CA SER A 543 -10.92 -0.17 -2.61
C SER A 543 -9.92 -0.24 -3.77
N ILE A 544 -8.86 0.58 -3.73
CA ILE A 544 -7.88 0.65 -4.82
C ILE A 544 -6.87 -0.51 -4.80
N ASN A 545 -6.47 -1.00 -3.62
CA ASN A 545 -5.38 -1.98 -3.49
C ASN A 545 -5.88 -3.43 -3.33
N TYR A 546 -7.12 -3.63 -2.87
CA TYR A 546 -7.73 -4.95 -2.67
C TYR A 546 -8.90 -5.18 -3.63
N LEU A 547 -9.97 -4.36 -3.53
CA LEU A 547 -11.21 -4.60 -4.25
C LEU A 547 -11.00 -4.54 -5.78
N ALA A 548 -10.26 -3.55 -6.28
CA ALA A 548 -9.96 -3.42 -7.70
C ALA A 548 -9.29 -4.69 -8.28
N ARG A 549 -8.33 -5.26 -7.53
CA ARG A 549 -7.62 -6.50 -7.89
C ARG A 549 -8.55 -7.70 -7.82
N PHE A 550 -9.35 -7.80 -6.76
CA PHE A 550 -10.36 -8.85 -6.61
C PHE A 550 -11.32 -8.90 -7.79
N LEU A 551 -11.88 -7.76 -8.22
CA LEU A 551 -12.80 -7.68 -9.35
C LEU A 551 -12.13 -8.16 -10.65
N GLY A 552 -10.86 -7.77 -10.86
CA GLY A 552 -10.08 -8.21 -12.00
C GLY A 552 -9.83 -9.73 -12.01
N VAL A 553 -9.43 -10.30 -10.87
CA VAL A 553 -9.20 -11.76 -10.73
C VAL A 553 -10.51 -12.53 -10.85
N LYS A 554 -11.59 -12.07 -10.20
CA LYS A 554 -12.92 -12.69 -10.27
C LYS A 554 -13.44 -12.73 -11.70
N SER A 555 -13.31 -11.64 -12.45
CA SER A 555 -13.67 -11.57 -13.87
C SER A 555 -12.91 -12.62 -14.70
N GLN A 556 -11.61 -12.81 -14.45
CA GLN A 556 -10.82 -13.84 -15.12
C GLN A 556 -11.25 -15.27 -14.74
N ILE A 557 -11.54 -15.51 -13.46
CA ILE A 557 -12.05 -16.80 -12.98
C ILE A 557 -13.38 -17.12 -13.65
N GLN A 558 -14.32 -16.19 -13.65
CA GLN A 558 -15.67 -16.37 -14.22
C GLN A 558 -15.65 -16.58 -15.74
N LYS A 559 -14.70 -15.97 -16.46
CA LYS A 559 -14.53 -16.21 -17.90
C LYS A 559 -14.20 -17.68 -18.22
N LYS A 560 -13.39 -18.34 -17.40
CA LYS A 560 -12.96 -19.74 -17.62
C LYS A 560 -13.83 -20.75 -16.86
N ASN A 561 -14.40 -20.35 -15.71
CA ASN A 561 -15.32 -21.13 -14.90
C ASN A 561 -16.54 -20.27 -14.49
N PRO A 562 -17.58 -20.18 -15.34
CA PRO A 562 -18.75 -19.32 -15.08
C PRO A 562 -19.55 -19.65 -13.81
N LYS A 563 -19.37 -20.86 -13.25
CA LYS A 563 -20.04 -21.28 -12.01
C LYS A 563 -19.28 -20.85 -10.75
N ALA A 564 -18.00 -20.49 -10.89
CA ALA A 564 -17.20 -20.05 -9.74
C ALA A 564 -17.62 -18.64 -9.32
N ASN A 565 -17.96 -18.50 -8.04
CA ASN A 565 -18.27 -17.22 -7.43
C ASN A 565 -17.49 -17.09 -6.11
N PRO A 566 -16.15 -16.98 -6.18
CA PRO A 566 -15.35 -16.87 -4.98
C PRO A 566 -15.60 -15.54 -4.27
N GLU A 567 -15.54 -15.60 -2.94
CA GLU A 567 -15.71 -14.47 -2.04
C GLU A 567 -14.38 -13.76 -1.77
N PHE A 568 -14.42 -12.71 -0.95
CA PHE A 568 -13.28 -11.82 -0.66
C PHE A 568 -13.38 -11.21 0.73
N LEU A 569 -12.23 -10.75 1.24
CA LEU A 569 -12.14 -10.11 2.54
C LEU A 569 -12.62 -8.66 2.50
N VAL A 570 -13.38 -8.28 3.53
CA VAL A 570 -14.01 -6.97 3.69
C VAL A 570 -13.55 -6.35 5.01
N CYS A 571 -13.17 -5.08 4.98
CA CYS A 571 -12.80 -4.33 6.19
C CYS A 571 -13.97 -4.19 7.18
N GLN A 572 -13.71 -4.24 8.48
CA GLN A 572 -14.75 -4.16 9.52
C GLN A 572 -15.02 -2.70 9.96
N LEU A 573 -15.47 -1.86 9.02
CA LEU A 573 -15.77 -0.45 9.29
C LEU A 573 -17.26 -0.21 9.59
N PRO A 574 -17.61 0.73 10.49
CA PRO A 574 -19.00 1.10 10.74
C PRO A 574 -19.70 1.61 9.46
N GLY A 575 -20.93 1.16 9.23
CA GLY A 575 -21.73 1.58 8.06
C GLY A 575 -21.25 1.01 6.72
N ILE A 576 -20.37 0.00 6.72
CA ILE A 576 -19.85 -0.57 5.48
C ILE A 576 -20.94 -1.24 4.62
N GLY A 577 -21.93 -1.89 5.24
CA GLY A 577 -23.06 -2.47 4.51
C GLY A 577 -23.83 -1.42 3.70
N ASP A 578 -23.98 -0.21 4.24
CA ASP A 578 -24.63 0.90 3.54
C ASP A 578 -23.82 1.37 2.33
N PHE A 579 -22.49 1.40 2.45
CA PHE A 579 -21.60 1.67 1.32
C PHE A 579 -21.74 0.61 0.22
N PHE A 580 -21.72 -0.68 0.57
CA PHE A 580 -21.91 -1.77 -0.38
C PHE A 580 -23.27 -1.71 -1.08
N SER A 581 -24.32 -1.29 -0.37
CA SER A 581 -25.67 -1.15 -0.92
C SER A 581 -25.79 -0.10 -2.03
N LEU A 582 -24.85 0.86 -2.09
CA LEU A 582 -24.80 1.88 -3.13
C LEU A 582 -24.09 1.43 -4.40
N LEU A 583 -23.29 0.37 -4.35
CA LEU A 583 -22.50 -0.06 -5.49
C LEU A 583 -23.32 -0.97 -6.43
N ASN A 584 -23.08 -0.85 -7.73
CA ASN A 584 -23.71 -1.67 -8.77
C ASN A 584 -23.05 -3.06 -8.83
N TRP A 585 -23.57 -4.01 -8.05
CA TRP A 585 -23.14 -5.41 -8.08
C TRP A 585 -23.82 -6.19 -9.20
N GLN A 586 -23.07 -7.07 -9.85
CA GLN A 586 -23.63 -8.00 -10.85
C GLN A 586 -24.46 -9.13 -10.23
N SER A 587 -24.33 -9.37 -8.92
CA SER A 587 -25.06 -10.41 -8.17
C SER A 587 -26.12 -9.77 -7.26
N ALA A 588 -27.28 -10.42 -7.14
CA ALA A 588 -28.34 -10.01 -6.22
C ALA A 588 -27.99 -10.21 -4.73
N HIS A 589 -27.02 -11.10 -4.44
CA HIS A 589 -26.53 -11.37 -3.09
C HIS A 589 -25.01 -11.31 -3.05
N LEU A 590 -24.48 -10.61 -2.05
CA LEU A 590 -23.05 -10.47 -1.79
C LEU A 590 -22.75 -11.07 -0.41
N ASN A 591 -21.88 -12.10 -0.36
CA ASN A 591 -21.40 -12.59 0.93
C ASN A 591 -20.13 -11.82 1.29
N MET A 592 -20.14 -11.18 2.45
CA MET A 592 -18.98 -10.42 2.93
C MET A 592 -18.21 -11.28 3.92
N VAL A 593 -16.96 -11.61 3.59
CA VAL A 593 -16.08 -12.31 4.53
C VAL A 593 -15.33 -11.25 5.35
N PRO A 594 -15.52 -11.17 6.67
CA PRO A 594 -14.87 -10.13 7.48
C PRO A 594 -13.37 -10.37 7.55
N TYR A 595 -12.56 -9.32 7.38
CA TYR A 595 -11.15 -9.34 7.75
C TYR A 595 -11.00 -9.33 9.28
N ASP A 596 -10.28 -10.29 9.82
CA ASP A 596 -9.85 -10.34 11.22
C ASP A 596 -8.48 -11.03 11.31
N GLU A 597 -7.49 -10.35 11.88
CA GLU A 597 -6.12 -10.87 12.04
C GLU A 597 -6.01 -12.04 13.03
N LYS A 598 -7.04 -12.23 13.86
CA LYS A 598 -7.06 -13.29 14.89
C LYS A 598 -7.71 -14.58 14.40
N VAL A 599 -8.24 -14.62 13.18
CA VAL A 599 -8.91 -15.79 12.61
C VAL A 599 -8.13 -16.34 11.40
N GLN A 600 -8.36 -17.61 11.10
CA GLN A 600 -7.97 -18.25 9.86
C GLN A 600 -9.21 -18.54 9.01
N TYR A 601 -9.08 -18.60 7.70
CA TYR A 601 -10.17 -18.94 6.78
C TYR A 601 -9.92 -20.34 6.24
N TYR A 602 -10.87 -21.25 6.39
CA TYR A 602 -10.84 -22.56 5.73
C TYR A 602 -11.74 -22.53 4.52
N THR A 603 -11.26 -23.05 3.39
CA THR A 603 -12.00 -23.04 2.13
C THR A 603 -11.85 -24.34 1.36
N ASP A 604 -12.95 -24.77 0.73
CA ASP A 604 -12.96 -25.92 -0.18
C ASP A 604 -12.27 -25.55 -1.51
N GLU A 605 -12.41 -24.30 -1.96
CA GLU A 605 -11.83 -23.77 -3.21
C GLU A 605 -11.09 -22.44 -2.99
N LEU A 606 -9.75 -22.53 -2.90
CA LEU A 606 -8.88 -21.36 -2.77
C LEU A 606 -8.29 -20.97 -4.12
N TRP A 607 -8.54 -19.73 -4.54
CA TRP A 607 -7.96 -19.12 -5.72
C TRP A 607 -6.87 -18.14 -5.28
N VAL A 608 -5.62 -18.38 -5.65
CA VAL A 608 -4.50 -17.55 -5.22
C VAL A 608 -3.95 -16.79 -6.41
N THR A 609 -3.75 -15.48 -6.26
CA THR A 609 -3.03 -14.67 -7.25
C THR A 609 -1.64 -14.28 -6.74
N GLU A 610 -0.64 -14.26 -7.62
CA GLU A 610 0.68 -13.76 -7.25
C GLU A 610 0.64 -12.30 -6.82
N PRO A 611 1.24 -11.94 -5.68
CA PRO A 611 1.24 -10.56 -5.20
C PRO A 611 2.13 -9.70 -6.09
N THR A 612 1.71 -8.46 -6.31
CA THR A 612 2.49 -7.45 -7.05
C THR A 612 2.75 -6.23 -6.19
N SER A 613 3.97 -5.70 -6.31
CA SER A 613 4.34 -4.39 -5.78
C SER A 613 3.94 -3.24 -6.73
N GLN A 614 3.44 -3.55 -7.93
CA GLN A 614 2.99 -2.53 -8.86
C GLN A 614 1.73 -1.83 -8.33
N PRO A 615 1.62 -0.50 -8.55
CA PRO A 615 0.40 0.24 -8.24
C PRO A 615 -0.78 -0.26 -9.10
N PRO A 616 -2.03 0.05 -8.71
CA PRO A 616 -3.22 -0.34 -9.46
C PRO A 616 -3.14 0.10 -10.93
N THR A 617 -3.51 -0.81 -11.82
CA THR A 617 -3.54 -0.57 -13.27
C THR A 617 -4.82 0.15 -13.70
N PRO A 618 -4.83 0.80 -14.88
CA PRO A 618 -6.06 1.39 -15.45
C PRO A 618 -7.20 0.38 -15.61
N THR A 619 -6.87 -0.89 -15.93
CA THR A 619 -7.86 -1.96 -16.07
C THR A 619 -8.51 -2.31 -14.73
N GLU A 620 -7.71 -2.44 -13.66
CA GLU A 620 -8.22 -2.71 -12.30
C GLU A 620 -9.09 -1.57 -11.78
N ILE A 621 -8.65 -0.32 -11.95
CA ILE A 621 -9.45 0.85 -11.60
C ILE A 621 -10.71 0.95 -12.47
N GLY A 622 -10.65 0.52 -13.73
CA GLY A 622 -11.83 0.42 -14.60
C GLY A 622 -12.90 -0.54 -14.06
N TYR A 623 -12.50 -1.71 -13.54
CA TYR A 623 -13.43 -2.62 -12.86
C TYR A 623 -14.03 -1.98 -11.61
N LEU A 624 -13.22 -1.28 -10.81
CA LEU A 624 -13.70 -0.59 -9.62
C LEU A 624 -14.70 0.53 -9.96
N LYS A 625 -14.40 1.35 -10.97
CA LYS A 625 -15.29 2.42 -11.46
C LYS A 625 -16.61 1.89 -12.02
N SER A 626 -16.63 0.68 -12.58
CA SER A 626 -17.88 0.05 -13.07
C SER A 626 -18.91 -0.23 -11.97
N LEU A 627 -18.50 -0.21 -10.70
CA LEU A 627 -19.42 -0.34 -9.57
C LEU A 627 -20.11 0.97 -9.20
N ILE A 628 -19.70 2.12 -9.74
CA ILE A 628 -20.28 3.42 -9.40
C ILE A 628 -21.61 3.58 -10.13
N PRO A 629 -22.72 3.91 -9.44
CA PRO A 629 -23.98 4.23 -10.11
C PRO A 629 -23.91 5.46 -11.00
N ASP A 630 -24.50 5.37 -12.19
CA ASP A 630 -24.49 6.44 -13.20
C ASP A 630 -25.06 7.76 -12.66
N TYR A 631 -26.11 7.71 -11.83
CA TYR A 631 -26.75 8.89 -11.26
C TYR A 631 -25.82 9.74 -10.37
N LEU A 632 -24.72 9.17 -9.84
CA LEU A 632 -23.73 9.94 -9.07
C LEU A 632 -22.84 10.80 -9.95
N HIS A 633 -22.72 10.49 -11.24
CA HIS A 633 -21.93 11.26 -12.20
C HIS A 633 -22.80 12.15 -13.11
N GLU A 634 -24.12 11.95 -13.11
CA GLU A 634 -25.08 12.83 -13.79
C GLU A 634 -25.18 14.19 -13.08
N VAL A 635 -24.93 15.28 -13.83
CA VAL A 635 -25.11 16.66 -13.34
C VAL A 635 -26.26 17.31 -14.10
N ALA A 636 -27.28 17.79 -13.39
CA ALA A 636 -28.31 18.63 -13.99
C ALA A 636 -27.69 19.95 -14.45
N SER A 637 -27.97 20.38 -15.68
CA SER A 637 -27.40 21.58 -16.35
C SER A 637 -27.53 22.92 -15.60
N GLN A 638 -28.28 22.95 -14.48
CA GLN A 638 -28.56 24.14 -13.68
C GLN A 638 -27.83 24.20 -12.33
N GLU A 639 -27.03 23.19 -11.96
CA GLU A 639 -26.38 23.16 -10.65
C GLU A 639 -25.03 23.90 -10.61
N LYS A 640 -24.77 24.58 -9.48
CA LYS A 640 -23.44 25.12 -9.16
C LYS A 640 -22.40 23.99 -9.10
N GLY A 641 -21.18 24.26 -9.54
CA GLY A 641 -20.07 23.32 -9.41
C GLY A 641 -19.86 22.88 -7.95
N ARG A 642 -19.48 21.62 -7.74
CA ARG A 642 -19.33 21.01 -6.42
C ARG A 642 -17.86 20.84 -6.05
N VAL A 643 -17.47 21.36 -4.88
CA VAL A 643 -16.14 21.15 -4.31
C VAL A 643 -16.25 20.39 -2.99
N VAL A 644 -15.43 19.35 -2.82
CA VAL A 644 -15.33 18.60 -1.58
C VAL A 644 -14.04 18.98 -0.88
N PHE A 645 -14.17 19.47 0.34
CA PHE A 645 -13.05 19.73 1.25
C PHE A 645 -12.83 18.55 2.18
N CYS A 646 -11.64 17.96 2.15
CA CYS A 646 -11.20 16.99 3.13
C CYS A 646 -10.63 17.73 4.35
N VAL A 647 -11.40 17.72 5.43
CA VAL A 647 -11.11 18.43 6.67
C VAL A 647 -10.13 17.60 7.52
N GLU A 648 -9.06 18.26 7.96
CA GLU A 648 -8.05 17.70 8.85
C GLU A 648 -8.15 18.29 10.27
N ASP A 649 -7.32 17.79 11.18
CA ASP A 649 -7.15 18.31 12.54
C ASP A 649 -6.71 19.80 12.56
N ASP A 650 -6.88 20.49 13.69
CA ASP A 650 -6.63 21.95 13.79
C ASP A 650 -5.16 22.35 13.60
N ASP A 651 -4.22 21.44 13.86
CA ASP A 651 -2.78 21.58 13.66
C ASP A 651 -2.33 21.32 12.23
N GLU A 652 -3.23 20.88 11.35
CA GLU A 652 -2.97 20.65 9.93
C GLU A 652 -3.38 21.84 9.05
N ILE A 653 -2.94 21.83 7.78
CA ILE A 653 -3.15 22.98 6.88
C ILE A 653 -4.64 23.13 6.57
N LEU A 654 -5.31 22.03 6.21
CA LEU A 654 -6.73 21.97 5.83
C LEU A 654 -7.68 21.84 7.04
N SER A 655 -7.46 22.65 8.09
CA SER A 655 -8.36 22.67 9.25
C SER A 655 -9.73 23.26 8.89
N LYS A 656 -10.75 22.89 9.68
CA LYS A 656 -12.14 23.34 9.46
C LYS A 656 -12.26 24.86 9.37
N ALA A 657 -11.73 25.58 10.35
CA ALA A 657 -11.82 27.04 10.44
C ALA A 657 -11.06 27.74 9.29
N TRP A 658 -10.00 27.12 8.78
CA TRP A 658 -9.29 27.65 7.62
C TRP A 658 -10.05 27.40 6.31
N LEU A 659 -10.62 26.21 6.13
CA LEU A 659 -11.44 25.87 4.97
C LEU A 659 -12.71 26.74 4.85
N GLU A 660 -13.29 27.18 5.97
CA GLU A 660 -14.39 28.17 5.98
C GLU A 660 -13.98 29.49 5.29
N ARG A 661 -12.78 29.98 5.57
CA ARG A 661 -12.22 31.16 4.88
C ARG A 661 -11.97 30.93 3.40
N ILE A 662 -11.53 29.72 3.02
CA ILE A 662 -11.35 29.35 1.60
C ILE A 662 -12.68 29.27 0.87
N GLN A 663 -13.73 28.75 1.50
CA GLN A 663 -15.08 28.78 0.94
C GLN A 663 -15.52 30.20 0.64
N GLU A 664 -15.40 31.12 1.61
CA GLU A 664 -15.84 32.51 1.45
C GLU A 664 -15.05 33.26 0.36
N THR A 665 -13.75 33.00 0.27
CA THR A 665 -12.85 33.76 -0.62
C THR A 665 -12.73 33.19 -2.03
N THR A 666 -12.81 31.86 -2.19
CA THR A 666 -12.50 31.18 -3.46
C THR A 666 -13.72 30.49 -4.08
N PHE A 667 -14.57 29.91 -3.24
CA PHE A 667 -15.65 29.01 -3.63
C PHE A 667 -17.04 29.54 -3.21
N SER A 668 -17.20 30.87 -3.13
CA SER A 668 -18.46 31.52 -2.70
C SER A 668 -19.65 31.16 -3.59
N ASP A 669 -19.40 30.92 -4.88
CA ASP A 669 -20.41 30.56 -5.89
C ASP A 669 -20.51 29.05 -6.15
N TRP A 670 -19.84 28.22 -5.35
CA TRP A 670 -19.81 26.77 -5.48
C TRP A 670 -20.62 26.09 -4.38
N THR A 671 -21.06 24.86 -4.65
CA THR A 671 -21.59 23.98 -3.62
C THR A 671 -20.42 23.34 -2.88
N VAL A 672 -20.19 23.75 -1.62
CA VAL A 672 -19.09 23.23 -0.79
C VAL A 672 -19.58 22.10 0.11
N LEU A 673 -19.02 20.92 -0.10
CA LEU A 673 -19.21 19.73 0.72
C LEU A 673 -17.96 19.51 1.59
N ARG A 674 -18.13 18.91 2.77
CA ARG A 674 -17.03 18.68 3.72
C ARG A 674 -17.04 17.23 4.17
N VAL A 675 -15.88 16.59 4.09
CA VAL A 675 -15.66 15.22 4.55
C VAL A 675 -14.50 15.17 5.53
N SER A 676 -14.54 14.24 6.48
CA SER A 676 -13.50 14.04 7.49
C SER A 676 -13.38 12.55 7.82
N ALA A 677 -12.38 12.17 8.62
CA ALA A 677 -12.26 10.80 9.15
C ALA A 677 -13.52 10.28 9.88
N LYS A 678 -14.39 11.18 10.39
CA LYS A 678 -15.62 10.83 11.10
C LYS A 678 -16.85 10.73 10.19
N THR A 679 -16.73 11.14 8.92
CA THR A 679 -17.85 11.09 7.97
C THR A 679 -18.19 9.63 7.67
N PRO A 680 -19.47 9.22 7.77
CA PRO A 680 -19.89 7.86 7.41
C PRO A 680 -19.47 7.50 5.98
N GLN A 681 -19.06 6.25 5.78
CA GLN A 681 -18.45 5.78 4.53
C GLN A 681 -19.36 5.99 3.31
N LYS A 682 -20.66 5.74 3.47
CA LYS A 682 -21.69 5.98 2.46
C LYS A 682 -21.75 7.46 2.03
N GLU A 683 -21.80 8.37 2.99
CA GLU A 683 -21.89 9.81 2.72
C GLU A 683 -20.60 10.31 2.06
N MET A 684 -19.44 9.85 2.55
CA MET A 684 -18.14 10.18 1.97
C MET A 684 -18.07 9.77 0.49
N PHE A 685 -18.47 8.54 0.16
CA PHE A 685 -18.52 8.06 -1.21
C PHE A 685 -19.42 8.93 -2.10
N GLN A 686 -20.63 9.24 -1.66
CA GLN A 686 -21.58 10.06 -2.44
C GLN A 686 -21.08 11.49 -2.67
N MET A 687 -20.54 12.12 -1.61
CA MET A 687 -20.03 13.49 -1.71
C MET A 687 -18.84 13.56 -2.68
N ILE A 688 -17.87 12.65 -2.54
CA ILE A 688 -16.67 12.64 -3.39
C ILE A 688 -17.02 12.24 -4.83
N ALA A 689 -17.87 11.22 -5.04
CA ALA A 689 -18.22 10.77 -6.39
C ALA A 689 -18.90 11.85 -7.24
N THR A 690 -19.65 12.76 -6.59
CA THR A 690 -20.34 13.87 -7.27
C THR A 690 -19.49 15.14 -7.45
N ALA A 691 -18.26 15.16 -6.91
CA ALA A 691 -17.43 16.36 -6.88
C ALA A 691 -16.82 16.71 -8.24
N ASP A 692 -16.72 18.01 -8.53
CA ASP A 692 -15.90 18.56 -9.62
C ASP A 692 -14.46 18.80 -9.17
N ILE A 693 -14.29 19.16 -7.89
CA ILE A 693 -13.00 19.43 -7.26
C ILE A 693 -12.91 18.67 -5.93
N LEU A 694 -11.84 17.90 -5.75
CA LEU A 694 -11.46 17.31 -4.46
C LEU A 694 -10.23 18.05 -3.93
N LEU A 695 -10.36 18.73 -2.78
CA LEU A 695 -9.25 19.41 -2.10
C LEU A 695 -8.84 18.61 -0.86
N ALA A 696 -7.63 18.07 -0.87
CA ALA A 696 -7.12 17.20 0.18
C ALA A 696 -5.62 17.35 0.42
N GLN A 697 -5.16 16.91 1.58
CA GLN A 697 -3.75 16.98 1.98
C GLN A 697 -3.06 15.62 1.82
N SER A 698 -1.81 15.61 1.35
CA SER A 698 -1.04 14.39 1.06
C SER A 698 -0.77 13.50 2.29
N ASN A 699 -0.25 14.09 3.37
CA ASN A 699 0.15 13.38 4.60
C ASN A 699 -0.98 13.31 5.63
N SER A 700 -2.22 13.14 5.16
CA SER A 700 -3.38 12.98 6.04
C SER A 700 -3.34 11.63 6.78
N LYS A 701 -3.77 11.62 8.05
CA LYS A 701 -3.84 10.41 8.88
C LYS A 701 -4.91 9.41 8.40
N TRP A 702 -5.88 9.85 7.60
CA TRP A 702 -7.00 9.03 7.13
C TRP A 702 -7.05 8.89 5.59
N SER A 703 -6.02 9.34 4.88
CA SER A 703 -5.79 9.15 3.44
C SER A 703 -6.99 9.46 2.51
N PRO A 704 -7.61 10.66 2.58
CA PRO A 704 -8.73 11.07 1.73
C PRO A 704 -8.47 10.92 0.24
N LEU A 705 -7.23 11.18 -0.21
CA LEU A 705 -6.84 11.10 -1.62
C LEU A 705 -7.04 9.70 -2.20
N ALA A 706 -7.03 8.66 -1.37
CA ALA A 706 -7.34 7.30 -1.83
C ALA A 706 -8.76 7.19 -2.43
N TRP A 707 -9.70 8.06 -2.05
CA TRP A 707 -11.07 8.09 -2.59
C TRP A 707 -11.19 8.70 -3.99
N MET A 708 -10.13 9.28 -4.55
CA MET A 708 -10.20 9.94 -5.85
C MET A 708 -10.65 9.00 -6.99
N TRP A 709 -10.52 7.67 -6.79
CA TRP A 709 -11.01 6.69 -7.76
C TRP A 709 -12.50 6.82 -8.07
N CYS A 710 -13.33 7.33 -7.16
CA CYS A 710 -14.77 7.47 -7.38
C CYS A 710 -15.18 8.77 -8.09
N LEU A 711 -14.23 9.70 -8.27
CA LEU A 711 -14.49 10.95 -8.98
C LEU A 711 -14.89 10.70 -10.44
N LYS A 712 -15.79 11.54 -10.94
CA LYS A 712 -16.18 11.56 -12.35
C LYS A 712 -15.00 11.88 -13.27
N PRO A 713 -15.03 11.44 -14.54
CA PRO A 713 -13.98 11.74 -15.51
C PRO A 713 -13.66 13.23 -15.58
N GLU A 714 -12.36 13.56 -15.71
CA GLU A 714 -11.85 14.92 -15.81
C GLU A 714 -12.12 15.85 -14.60
N ALA A 715 -12.60 15.32 -13.47
CA ALA A 715 -12.63 16.06 -12.21
C ALA A 715 -11.21 16.47 -11.78
N THR A 716 -11.13 17.52 -10.95
CA THR A 716 -9.84 18.08 -10.50
C THR A 716 -9.53 17.62 -9.09
N VAL A 717 -8.32 17.09 -8.88
CA VAL A 717 -7.76 16.85 -7.55
C VAL A 717 -6.75 17.95 -7.25
N MET A 718 -7.02 18.73 -6.21
CA MET A 718 -6.09 19.71 -5.65
C MET A 718 -5.43 19.10 -4.42
N GLU A 719 -4.18 18.69 -4.56
CA GLU A 719 -3.40 18.11 -3.47
C GLU A 719 -2.52 19.18 -2.82
N VAL A 720 -2.71 19.37 -1.51
CA VAL A 720 -1.79 20.14 -0.68
C VAL A 720 -0.66 19.21 -0.20
N ILE A 721 0.53 19.40 -0.75
CA ILE A 721 1.71 18.58 -0.49
C ILE A 721 2.70 19.34 0.40
N LYS A 722 3.13 18.72 1.49
CA LYS A 722 4.19 19.27 2.35
C LYS A 722 5.55 18.99 1.69
N ASP A 723 6.38 20.00 1.52
CA ASP A 723 7.72 19.83 0.94
C ASP A 723 8.67 19.03 1.84
N THR A 724 8.32 18.77 3.09
CA THR A 724 9.12 17.96 4.02
C THR A 724 9.01 16.46 3.79
N GLU A 725 7.88 16.00 3.26
CA GLU A 725 7.57 14.58 3.09
C GLU A 725 6.64 14.40 1.87
N PRO A 726 7.12 14.70 0.65
CA PRO A 726 6.30 14.64 -0.55
C PRO A 726 5.96 13.20 -0.93
N LYS A 727 4.71 12.94 -1.33
CA LYS A 727 4.25 11.63 -1.85
C LYS A 727 3.89 11.70 -3.34
N GLY A 728 4.35 10.73 -4.12
CA GLY A 728 4.10 10.65 -5.57
C GLY A 728 2.97 9.72 -5.99
N GLU A 729 2.48 8.88 -5.08
CA GLU A 729 1.48 7.83 -5.36
C GLU A 729 0.14 8.38 -5.82
N PHE A 730 -0.29 9.52 -5.27
CA PHE A 730 -1.56 10.17 -5.64
C PHE A 730 -1.49 10.87 -7.00
N ILE A 731 -0.32 11.38 -7.40
CA ILE A 731 -0.07 11.88 -8.76
C ILE A 731 -0.28 10.74 -9.78
N HIS A 732 0.28 9.57 -9.46
CA HIS A 732 0.12 8.39 -10.29
C HIS A 732 -1.35 7.92 -10.33
N LEU A 733 -2.01 7.80 -9.18
CA LEU A 733 -3.42 7.39 -9.08
C LEU A 733 -4.34 8.35 -9.85
N ALA A 734 -4.09 9.66 -9.81
CA ALA A 734 -4.85 10.63 -10.59
C ALA A 734 -4.71 10.39 -12.10
N GLY A 735 -3.50 10.07 -12.58
CA GLY A 735 -3.26 9.67 -13.97
C GLY A 735 -3.99 8.38 -14.35
N VAL A 736 -3.93 7.34 -13.51
CA VAL A 736 -4.67 6.07 -13.70
C VAL A 736 -6.18 6.31 -13.77
N CYS A 737 -6.69 7.24 -12.95
CA CYS A 737 -8.11 7.58 -12.91
C CYS A 737 -8.56 8.53 -14.04
N GLY A 738 -7.63 9.09 -14.83
CA GLY A 738 -7.94 10.08 -15.86
C GLY A 738 -8.40 11.44 -15.31
N LEU A 739 -7.83 11.85 -14.17
CA LEU A 739 -8.20 13.08 -13.45
C LEU A 739 -7.24 14.23 -13.76
N GLN A 740 -7.67 15.46 -13.52
CA GLN A 740 -6.82 16.63 -13.59
C GLN A 740 -6.11 16.82 -12.24
N TYR A 741 -4.80 16.63 -12.20
CA TYR A 741 -4.03 16.77 -10.98
C TYR A 741 -3.42 18.18 -10.85
N VAL A 742 -3.65 18.83 -9.70
CA VAL A 742 -3.13 20.15 -9.35
C VAL A 742 -2.34 20.06 -8.05
N MET A 743 -1.06 20.43 -8.12
CA MET A 743 -0.14 20.46 -6.98
C MET A 743 -0.15 21.83 -6.30
N ILE A 744 -0.46 21.84 -5.01
CA ILE A 744 -0.34 23.00 -4.12
C ILE A 744 0.76 22.71 -3.09
N VAL A 745 1.89 23.41 -3.17
CA VAL A 745 3.05 23.11 -2.31
C VAL A 745 3.01 23.94 -1.04
N ALA A 746 2.96 23.27 0.10
CA ALA A 746 3.14 23.85 1.43
C ALA A 746 4.61 23.74 1.84
N LYS A 747 5.28 24.89 1.94
CA LYS A 747 6.70 24.96 2.29
C LYS A 747 6.92 24.73 3.79
N ARG A 748 8.13 24.32 4.17
CA ARG A 748 8.56 24.19 5.57
C ARG A 748 8.64 25.54 6.29
N GLU A 749 7.49 26.06 6.70
CA GLU A 749 7.31 27.35 7.38
C GLU A 749 6.33 27.19 8.56
N PRO A 750 6.17 28.17 9.47
CA PRO A 750 5.10 28.12 10.46
C PRO A 750 3.72 27.99 9.79
N LEU A 751 2.79 27.28 10.43
CA LEU A 751 1.50 26.87 9.86
C LEU A 751 0.69 28.02 9.25
N ASP A 752 0.73 29.21 9.85
CA ASP A 752 0.03 30.40 9.33
C ASP A 752 0.56 30.84 7.97
N TYR A 753 1.87 30.78 7.74
CA TYR A 753 2.46 31.10 6.43
C TYR A 753 2.12 30.02 5.41
N GLN A 754 2.18 28.74 5.79
CA GLN A 754 1.75 27.64 4.92
C GLN A 754 0.31 27.84 4.46
N ARG A 755 -0.59 28.19 5.39
CA ARG A 755 -2.01 28.49 5.13
C ARG A 755 -2.20 29.72 4.22
N GLN A 756 -1.41 30.77 4.39
CA GLN A 756 -1.47 31.94 3.51
C GLN A 756 -1.03 31.61 2.07
N HIS A 757 0.09 30.89 1.92
CA HIS A 757 0.59 30.46 0.62
C HIS A 757 -0.37 29.48 -0.07
N ALA A 758 -0.88 28.49 0.66
CA ALA A 758 -1.87 27.55 0.14
C ALA A 758 -3.15 28.28 -0.30
N SER A 759 -3.64 29.27 0.45
CA SER A 759 -4.81 30.07 0.08
C SER A 759 -4.60 30.82 -1.24
N ARG A 760 -3.46 31.50 -1.39
CA ARG A 760 -3.10 32.19 -2.64
C ARG A 760 -3.04 31.22 -3.81
N ASP A 761 -2.39 30.07 -3.61
CA ASP A 761 -2.13 29.11 -4.67
C ASP A 761 -3.41 28.35 -5.07
N ILE A 762 -4.29 28.01 -4.13
CA ILE A 762 -5.64 27.45 -4.41
C ILE A 762 -6.50 28.45 -5.17
N ASN A 763 -6.50 29.73 -4.77
CA ASN A 763 -7.21 30.78 -5.47
C ASN A 763 -6.76 30.90 -6.94
N LEU A 764 -5.44 30.91 -7.15
CA LEU A 764 -4.86 31.02 -8.49
C LEU A 764 -5.13 29.75 -9.31
N ALA A 765 -5.02 28.57 -8.70
CA ALA A 765 -5.28 27.29 -9.36
C ALA A 765 -6.74 27.17 -9.79
N THR A 766 -7.67 27.59 -8.93
CA THR A 766 -9.10 27.60 -9.25
C THR A 766 -9.38 28.53 -10.44
N LYS A 767 -8.80 29.74 -10.45
CA LYS A 767 -8.91 30.69 -11.57
C LYS A 767 -8.33 30.16 -12.87
N ASN A 768 -7.13 29.56 -12.81
CA ASN A 768 -6.39 29.13 -14.00
C ASN A 768 -6.92 27.82 -14.60
N PHE A 769 -7.38 26.88 -13.76
CA PHE A 769 -7.65 25.50 -14.18
C PHE A 769 -9.10 25.08 -14.02
N CYS A 770 -9.89 25.74 -13.17
CA CYS A 770 -11.25 25.31 -12.84
C CYS A 770 -12.34 26.24 -13.40
N TYR A 771 -12.10 27.54 -13.51
CA TYR A 771 -13.07 28.51 -14.08
C TYR A 771 -13.15 28.51 -15.62
N ALA A 772 -12.16 27.96 -16.33
CA ALA A 772 -12.21 27.85 -17.79
C ALA A 772 -13.37 26.94 -18.27
N LYS A 773 -13.68 25.88 -17.51
CA LYS A 773 -14.73 24.91 -17.87
C LYS A 773 -16.15 25.45 -17.70
N ALA A 774 -16.39 26.37 -16.75
CA ALA A 774 -17.71 26.97 -16.53
C ALA A 774 -18.19 27.86 -17.70
N LEU A 775 -17.31 28.19 -18.65
CA LEU A 775 -17.63 28.96 -19.86
C LEU A 775 -17.46 28.16 -21.17
N THR A 776 -16.85 26.97 -21.13
CA THR A 776 -16.70 26.09 -22.29
C THR A 776 -17.63 24.88 -22.26
N THR A 777 -18.45 24.69 -21.22
CA THR A 777 -19.69 23.93 -21.37
C THR A 777 -20.46 24.58 -22.50
N SER A 778 -20.75 23.85 -23.56
CA SER A 778 -21.41 24.36 -24.76
C SER A 778 -22.72 25.06 -24.38
N ILE A 779 -22.70 26.38 -24.24
CA ILE A 779 -23.91 27.18 -24.15
C ILE A 779 -24.57 27.02 -25.51
N SER A 780 -25.76 26.41 -25.52
CA SER A 780 -26.61 26.33 -26.69
C SER A 780 -26.67 27.72 -27.36
N LEU A 781 -26.66 27.77 -28.69
CA LEU A 781 -26.84 29.03 -29.41
C LEU A 781 -28.12 29.77 -28.96
N SER A 782 -29.12 29.09 -28.36
CA SER A 782 -30.32 29.72 -27.80
C SER A 782 -30.08 30.58 -26.55
N ASP A 783 -29.00 30.36 -25.80
CA ASP A 783 -28.86 30.89 -24.43
C ASP A 783 -27.77 31.96 -24.29
N ARG A 784 -27.15 32.38 -25.41
CA ARG A 784 -26.17 33.47 -25.42
C ARG A 784 -26.89 34.82 -25.32
N PRO A 785 -26.42 35.76 -24.48
CA PRO A 785 -27.00 37.09 -24.45
C PRO A 785 -26.82 37.78 -25.81
N THR A 786 -27.86 38.50 -26.24
CA THR A 786 -27.86 39.26 -27.48
C THR A 786 -27.46 40.71 -27.19
N VAL A 787 -26.46 41.24 -27.88
CA VAL A 787 -26.13 42.66 -27.87
C VAL A 787 -26.70 43.31 -29.12
N ILE A 788 -27.63 44.25 -28.94
CA ILE A 788 -28.20 45.04 -30.02
C ILE A 788 -27.29 46.24 -30.26
N VAL A 789 -26.68 46.30 -31.44
CA VAL A 789 -25.80 47.39 -31.85
C VAL A 789 -26.53 48.25 -32.89
N PRO A 790 -26.52 49.58 -32.77
CA PRO A 790 -27.29 50.43 -33.67
C PRO A 790 -26.64 50.50 -35.06
N PHE A 791 -27.46 50.40 -36.11
CA PHE A 791 -27.07 50.37 -37.51
C PHE A 791 -27.35 51.72 -38.19
N GLU A 792 -26.32 52.36 -38.73
CA GLU A 792 -26.38 53.68 -39.39
C GLU A 792 -27.16 54.76 -38.62
N PRO A 793 -26.83 55.03 -37.34
CA PRO A 793 -27.46 56.14 -36.62
C PRO A 793 -27.16 57.47 -37.34
N LYS A 794 -28.20 58.29 -37.54
CA LYS A 794 -28.11 59.58 -38.25
C LYS A 794 -27.88 60.75 -37.28
N ASP A 795 -27.52 61.89 -37.86
CA ASP A 795 -27.42 63.19 -37.17
C ASP A 795 -26.47 63.17 -35.96
N LEU A 796 -26.95 63.64 -34.80
CA LEU A 796 -26.17 63.71 -33.56
C LEU A 796 -25.61 62.35 -33.13
N HIS A 797 -26.25 61.23 -33.49
CA HIS A 797 -25.87 59.89 -33.05
C HIS A 797 -24.92 59.14 -34.00
N ALA A 798 -24.51 59.74 -35.12
CA ALA A 798 -23.56 59.17 -36.06
C ALA A 798 -22.30 58.64 -35.37
N HIS A 799 -21.84 57.45 -35.75
CA HIS A 799 -20.70 56.76 -35.12
C HIS A 799 -19.95 55.89 -36.12
N SER A 800 -18.62 55.91 -36.04
CA SER A 800 -17.69 55.15 -36.89
C SER A 800 -17.66 53.64 -36.63
N GLY A 801 -18.36 53.16 -35.60
CA GLY A 801 -18.35 51.75 -35.19
C GLY A 801 -17.07 51.31 -34.44
N ASP A 802 -16.20 52.24 -34.08
CA ASP A 802 -14.95 51.95 -33.38
C ASP A 802 -15.12 51.81 -31.85
N THR A 803 -14.02 51.57 -31.13
CA THR A 803 -13.96 51.53 -29.65
C THR A 803 -14.85 50.46 -29.02
N PHE A 804 -15.89 50.81 -28.24
CA PHE A 804 -16.77 49.83 -27.59
C PHE A 804 -17.48 48.93 -28.58
N ARG A 805 -17.92 49.47 -29.71
CA ARG A 805 -18.65 48.67 -30.71
C ARG A 805 -17.75 47.62 -31.35
N GLU A 806 -16.46 47.93 -31.51
CA GLU A 806 -15.43 46.96 -31.88
C GLU A 806 -15.20 45.92 -30.76
N MET A 807 -15.31 46.29 -29.47
CA MET A 807 -15.28 45.35 -28.36
C MET A 807 -16.44 44.34 -28.42
N VAL A 808 -17.65 44.79 -28.78
CA VAL A 808 -18.81 43.90 -28.96
C VAL A 808 -18.59 42.91 -30.11
N GLU A 809 -18.01 43.36 -31.23
CA GLU A 809 -17.61 42.47 -32.33
C GLU A 809 -16.59 41.43 -31.85
N LEU A 810 -15.65 41.82 -31.01
CA LEU A 810 -14.67 40.93 -30.41
C LEU A 810 -15.33 39.90 -29.47
N TRP A 811 -16.28 40.32 -28.62
CA TRP A 811 -17.10 39.41 -27.80
C TRP A 811 -17.84 38.38 -28.65
N SER A 812 -18.40 38.80 -29.78
CA SER A 812 -19.11 37.89 -30.69
C SER A 812 -18.15 36.90 -31.36
N SER A 813 -16.98 37.36 -31.81
CA SER A 813 -15.96 36.49 -32.41
C SER A 813 -15.42 35.42 -31.44
N LYS A 814 -15.41 35.73 -30.14
CA LYS A 814 -15.05 34.81 -29.05
C LYS A 814 -16.25 33.95 -28.57
N GLY A 815 -17.40 34.06 -29.20
CA GLY A 815 -18.60 33.27 -28.91
C GLY A 815 -19.34 33.67 -27.63
N LEU A 816 -19.03 34.83 -27.04
CA LEU A 816 -19.60 35.30 -25.77
C LEU A 816 -21.01 35.90 -25.92
N VAL A 817 -21.28 36.53 -27.07
CA VAL A 817 -22.56 37.21 -27.35
C VAL A 817 -23.02 36.94 -28.79
N GLN A 818 -24.32 37.13 -29.02
CA GLN A 818 -24.87 37.32 -30.37
C GLN A 818 -24.98 38.82 -30.66
N ILE A 819 -24.77 39.23 -31.91
CA ILE A 819 -24.97 40.62 -32.33
C ILE A 819 -26.23 40.71 -33.16
N GLN A 820 -27.11 41.62 -32.76
CA GLN A 820 -28.26 42.04 -33.57
C GLN A 820 -28.06 43.49 -33.98
N ARG A 821 -28.13 43.79 -35.28
CA ARG A 821 -28.06 45.18 -35.75
C ARG A 821 -29.47 45.76 -35.86
N SER A 822 -29.68 46.98 -35.35
CA SER A 822 -31.00 47.63 -35.40
C SER A 822 -30.91 49.10 -35.83
N SER A 823 -31.77 49.52 -36.77
CA SER A 823 -31.94 50.91 -37.15
C SER A 823 -32.94 51.67 -36.27
N THR A 824 -33.63 51.00 -35.34
CA THR A 824 -34.70 51.58 -34.52
C THR A 824 -34.22 52.19 -33.20
N THR A 825 -32.93 52.10 -32.91
CA THR A 825 -32.33 52.70 -31.71
C THR A 825 -30.96 53.29 -32.04
N PRO A 826 -30.56 54.40 -31.40
CA PRO A 826 -29.20 54.93 -31.53
C PRO A 826 -28.22 54.37 -30.47
N TYR A 827 -28.67 53.49 -29.57
CA TYR A 827 -27.91 52.98 -28.42
C TYR A 827 -27.55 51.49 -28.53
N CYS A 828 -26.55 51.06 -27.77
CA CYS A 828 -26.22 49.65 -27.59
C CYS A 828 -27.03 49.06 -26.42
N TRP A 829 -27.58 47.86 -26.60
CA TRP A 829 -28.42 47.20 -25.59
C TRP A 829 -27.96 45.77 -25.35
N LEU A 830 -28.09 45.28 -24.12
CA LEU A 830 -27.96 43.86 -23.79
C LEU A 830 -29.37 43.24 -23.65
N ASN A 831 -29.52 42.02 -24.17
CA ASN A 831 -30.73 41.22 -24.34
C ASN A 831 -31.78 41.81 -25.29
N LYS A 832 -32.40 42.95 -24.94
CA LYS A 832 -33.45 43.59 -25.73
C LYS A 832 -33.45 45.11 -25.57
N ILE A 833 -34.00 45.83 -26.55
CA ILE A 833 -34.19 47.29 -26.45
C ILE A 833 -35.07 47.59 -25.24
N GLY A 834 -34.60 48.48 -24.36
CA GLY A 834 -35.26 48.83 -23.11
C GLY A 834 -34.86 47.98 -21.89
N ASN A 835 -34.02 46.94 -22.04
CA ASN A 835 -33.54 46.16 -20.91
C ASN A 835 -32.28 46.79 -20.28
N VAL A 836 -31.08 46.34 -20.65
CA VAL A 836 -29.84 46.96 -20.16
C VAL A 836 -29.24 47.86 -21.22
N LEU A 837 -29.14 49.16 -20.91
CA LEU A 837 -28.48 50.16 -21.75
C LEU A 837 -26.97 50.09 -21.55
N LEU A 838 -26.21 49.79 -22.62
CA LEU A 838 -24.76 49.83 -22.65
C LEU A 838 -24.32 51.18 -23.23
N TYR A 839 -24.20 52.20 -22.37
CA TYR A 839 -23.99 53.58 -22.81
C TYR A 839 -22.52 53.85 -23.16
N ASP A 840 -22.23 53.92 -24.46
CA ASP A 840 -20.89 54.03 -25.05
C ASP A 840 -20.43 55.46 -25.37
N ARG A 841 -21.25 56.48 -25.05
CA ARG A 841 -21.01 57.88 -25.44
C ARG A 841 -20.20 58.65 -24.40
N PRO A 842 -19.45 59.69 -24.82
CA PRO A 842 -18.53 60.39 -23.94
C PRO A 842 -19.19 61.30 -22.90
N THR A 843 -20.41 61.79 -23.16
CA THR A 843 -21.19 62.61 -22.22
C THR A 843 -22.68 62.26 -22.33
N LEU A 844 -23.50 62.72 -21.38
CA LEU A 844 -24.96 62.53 -21.38
C LEU A 844 -25.71 63.33 -22.47
N LYS A 845 -25.01 64.14 -23.29
CA LYS A 845 -25.64 64.92 -24.38
C LYS A 845 -26.35 64.05 -25.41
N TRP A 846 -25.91 62.81 -25.57
CA TRP A 846 -26.50 61.83 -26.49
C TRP A 846 -27.57 60.97 -25.83
N LEU A 847 -27.88 61.16 -24.56
CA LEU A 847 -28.95 60.42 -23.89
C LEU A 847 -30.26 61.20 -24.06
N ASP A 848 -31.18 60.66 -24.85
CA ASP A 848 -32.53 61.21 -25.00
C ASP A 848 -33.25 61.11 -23.65
N PRO A 849 -33.74 62.21 -23.06
CA PRO A 849 -34.46 62.18 -21.79
C PRO A 849 -35.69 61.27 -21.77
N THR A 850 -36.22 60.90 -22.94
CA THR A 850 -37.39 60.03 -23.09
C THR A 850 -37.05 58.55 -23.19
N VAL A 851 -35.77 58.19 -23.32
CA VAL A 851 -35.35 56.78 -23.44
C VAL A 851 -35.64 56.02 -22.14
N LYS A 852 -36.31 54.87 -22.26
CA LYS A 852 -36.59 53.98 -21.13
C LYS A 852 -35.66 52.78 -21.15
N TYR A 853 -35.11 52.45 -19.99
CA TYR A 853 -34.29 51.26 -19.77
C TYR A 853 -34.51 50.73 -18.34
N ASP A 854 -34.37 49.42 -18.16
CA ASP A 854 -34.46 48.77 -16.84
C ASP A 854 -33.21 49.07 -16.01
N PHE A 855 -32.03 48.97 -16.64
CA PHE A 855 -30.74 49.24 -16.01
C PHE A 855 -29.74 49.86 -17.00
N GLY A 856 -28.91 50.81 -16.57
CA GLY A 856 -27.94 51.51 -17.43
C GLY A 856 -26.50 51.39 -16.95
N LEU A 857 -25.61 50.95 -17.83
CA LEU A 857 -24.16 50.90 -17.62
C LEU A 857 -23.46 52.04 -18.37
N PHE A 858 -22.84 52.96 -17.64
CA PHE A 858 -22.24 54.17 -18.21
C PHE A 858 -20.72 54.06 -18.23
N GLY A 859 -20.16 53.98 -19.45
CA GLY A 859 -18.73 53.75 -19.66
C GLY A 859 -17.86 54.98 -19.40
N ASN A 860 -18.06 56.05 -20.17
CA ASN A 860 -17.18 57.23 -20.14
C ASN A 860 -17.64 58.32 -19.15
N CYS A 861 -18.95 58.59 -19.12
CA CYS A 861 -19.52 59.63 -18.27
C CYS A 861 -20.05 59.07 -16.95
N THR A 862 -20.17 59.93 -15.96
CA THR A 862 -20.91 59.62 -14.74
C THR A 862 -22.38 59.33 -15.09
N PRO A 863 -23.01 58.31 -14.48
CA PRO A 863 -24.43 58.04 -14.65
C PRO A 863 -25.33 59.27 -14.43
N PRO A 864 -26.49 59.36 -15.11
CA PRO A 864 -27.44 60.44 -14.90
C PRO A 864 -27.97 60.42 -13.45
N ILE A 865 -28.14 61.60 -12.85
CA ILE A 865 -28.78 61.75 -11.55
C ILE A 865 -30.28 61.68 -11.79
N THR A 866 -30.90 60.56 -11.40
CA THR A 866 -32.34 60.30 -11.53
C THR A 866 -32.94 59.99 -10.17
N ASP A 867 -34.26 60.10 -10.02
CA ASP A 867 -34.99 59.75 -8.79
C ASP A 867 -34.85 58.26 -8.39
N SER A 868 -34.35 57.41 -9.30
CA SER A 868 -34.03 55.99 -9.11
C SER A 868 -32.54 55.70 -9.39
N PRO A 869 -31.61 56.14 -8.53
CA PRO A 869 -30.17 55.98 -8.76
C PRO A 869 -29.72 54.51 -8.88
N GLU A 870 -30.46 53.57 -8.29
CA GLU A 870 -30.25 52.12 -8.39
C GLU A 870 -30.38 51.56 -9.82
N LYS A 871 -31.02 52.29 -10.73
CA LYS A 871 -31.16 51.89 -12.14
C LYS A 871 -29.95 52.20 -12.99
N ASN A 872 -28.93 52.86 -12.44
CA ASN A 872 -27.73 53.20 -13.19
C ASN A 872 -26.49 52.80 -12.41
N SER A 873 -25.47 52.32 -13.13
CA SER A 873 -24.17 52.03 -12.55
C SER A 873 -23.04 52.56 -13.41
N VAL A 874 -21.95 52.94 -12.74
CA VAL A 874 -20.66 53.13 -13.40
C VAL A 874 -20.23 51.80 -14.01
N TRP A 875 -19.57 51.86 -15.15
CA TRP A 875 -19.09 50.69 -15.84
C TRP A 875 -17.56 50.69 -15.94
N SER A 876 -17.04 49.92 -16.88
CA SER A 876 -15.64 49.96 -17.28
C SER A 876 -15.42 50.83 -18.51
N PHE A 877 -14.20 50.85 -19.00
CA PHE A 877 -13.80 51.58 -20.19
C PHE A 877 -12.90 50.72 -21.08
N TRP A 878 -12.68 51.14 -22.31
CA TRP A 878 -12.10 50.32 -23.38
C TRP A 878 -10.96 51.04 -24.10
N PRO A 879 -10.05 50.30 -24.76
CA PRO A 879 -8.99 50.88 -25.60
C PRO A 879 -9.57 51.52 -26.88
N ARG A 880 -8.74 52.26 -27.63
CA ARG A 880 -9.20 52.96 -28.84
C ARG A 880 -9.55 51.97 -29.95
N SER A 881 -8.75 50.92 -30.08
CA SER A 881 -9.03 49.80 -30.99
C SER A 881 -8.83 48.45 -30.28
N PRO A 882 -9.86 47.91 -29.61
CA PRO A 882 -9.78 46.66 -28.87
C PRO A 882 -9.25 45.48 -29.66
N LYS A 883 -9.66 45.32 -30.91
CA LYS A 883 -9.25 44.19 -31.76
C LYS A 883 -7.76 44.22 -32.05
N LYS A 884 -7.24 45.38 -32.46
CA LYS A 884 -5.80 45.54 -32.75
C LYS A 884 -4.94 45.42 -31.50
N LEU A 885 -5.45 45.87 -30.34
CA LEU A 885 -4.75 45.67 -29.07
C LEU A 885 -4.72 44.19 -28.68
N GLU A 886 -5.83 43.47 -28.80
CA GLU A 886 -5.89 42.01 -28.55
C GLU A 886 -4.92 41.26 -29.46
N ASP A 887 -4.95 41.54 -30.77
CA ASP A 887 -4.05 40.93 -31.76
C ASP A 887 -2.57 41.22 -31.46
N PHE A 888 -2.27 42.43 -30.96
CA PHE A 888 -0.93 42.82 -30.54
C PHE A 888 -0.49 42.06 -29.28
N LEU A 889 -1.35 42.00 -28.26
CA LEU A 889 -1.07 41.32 -26.98
C LEU A 889 -0.83 39.81 -27.15
N GLN A 890 -1.46 39.17 -28.13
CA GLN A 890 -1.21 37.75 -28.43
C GLN A 890 0.23 37.46 -28.88
N LYS A 891 0.91 38.44 -29.46
CA LYS A 891 2.28 38.30 -29.99
C LYS A 891 3.31 39.04 -29.13
N TYR A 892 2.87 39.90 -28.24
CA TYR A 892 3.72 40.80 -27.47
C TYR A 892 4.28 40.11 -26.22
N VAL A 893 5.59 40.27 -26.02
CA VAL A 893 6.28 39.87 -24.78
C VAL A 893 6.51 41.12 -23.93
N PHE A 894 6.01 41.11 -22.70
CA PHE A 894 6.12 42.24 -21.80
C PHE A 894 7.58 42.55 -21.45
N GLN A 895 7.98 43.80 -21.67
CA GLN A 895 9.31 44.30 -21.39
C GLN A 895 9.45 44.75 -19.94
N THR A 896 10.61 44.46 -19.33
CA THR A 896 11.00 44.96 -17.99
C THR A 896 11.32 46.45 -18.02
N TYR A 897 11.46 47.05 -16.84
CA TYR A 897 11.87 48.44 -16.63
C TYR A 897 13.14 48.80 -17.41
N GLU A 898 14.15 47.93 -17.38
CA GLU A 898 15.45 48.13 -18.03
C GLU A 898 15.36 48.02 -19.55
N GLN A 899 14.45 47.18 -20.06
CA GLN A 899 14.27 46.94 -21.48
C GLN A 899 13.54 48.10 -22.18
N ARG A 900 12.69 48.83 -21.44
CA ARG A 900 11.93 49.98 -21.95
C ARG A 900 12.84 51.21 -22.09
N LYS A 901 13.03 51.65 -23.33
CA LYS A 901 13.98 52.73 -23.70
C LYS A 901 13.41 54.14 -23.59
N THR A 902 12.08 54.28 -23.59
CA THR A 902 11.41 55.58 -23.46
C THR A 902 10.94 55.76 -22.02
N GLU A 903 11.40 56.81 -21.36
CA GLU A 903 11.04 57.11 -19.97
C GLU A 903 9.60 57.64 -19.88
N THR A 904 9.26 58.67 -20.66
CA THR A 904 7.93 59.27 -20.70
C THR A 904 7.41 59.45 -22.13
N ILE A 905 6.15 59.10 -22.38
CA ILE A 905 5.52 59.18 -23.70
C ILE A 905 4.15 59.86 -23.68
N PHE A 906 3.85 60.61 -24.74
CA PHE A 906 2.49 61.05 -25.08
C PHE A 906 2.30 61.06 -26.61
N LEU A 907 1.38 60.23 -27.09
CA LEU A 907 0.97 60.19 -28.49
C LEU A 907 -0.55 60.40 -28.58
N GLY A 908 -0.98 61.46 -29.26
CA GLY A 908 -2.41 61.77 -29.35
C GLY A 908 -2.76 62.89 -30.31
N LYS A 909 -3.96 62.92 -30.86
CA LYS A 909 -4.41 63.98 -31.78
C LYS A 909 -5.46 64.90 -31.14
N VAL A 910 -5.47 66.18 -31.48
CA VAL A 910 -6.51 67.14 -31.06
C VAL A 910 -7.54 67.27 -32.17
N GLU A 911 -8.75 66.80 -31.91
CA GLU A 911 -9.85 66.67 -32.88
C GLU A 911 -10.96 67.70 -32.64
N ASN A 912 -10.99 68.33 -31.45
CA ASN A 912 -12.01 69.32 -31.11
C ASN A 912 -11.52 70.34 -30.06
N GLY A 913 -12.29 71.41 -29.89
CA GLY A 913 -11.96 72.51 -28.96
C GLY A 913 -11.93 72.11 -27.47
N VAL A 914 -12.67 71.07 -27.07
CA VAL A 914 -12.64 70.55 -25.69
C VAL A 914 -11.31 69.85 -25.41
N GLN A 915 -10.87 68.99 -26.33
CA GLN A 915 -9.56 68.34 -26.26
C GLN A 915 -8.43 69.37 -26.29
N MET A 916 -8.53 70.41 -27.13
CA MET A 916 -7.55 71.51 -27.15
C MET A 916 -7.45 72.16 -25.76
N LYS A 917 -8.60 72.58 -25.20
CA LYS A 917 -8.66 73.23 -23.88
C LYS A 917 -8.04 72.36 -22.78
N ASN A 918 -8.28 71.05 -22.78
CA ASN A 918 -7.75 70.15 -21.75
C ASN A 918 -6.25 69.88 -21.94
N ARG A 919 -5.77 69.77 -23.18
CA ARG A 919 -4.38 69.40 -23.47
C ARG A 919 -3.40 70.56 -23.47
N THR A 920 -3.86 71.81 -23.46
CA THR A 920 -2.99 73.01 -23.40
C THR A 920 -2.99 73.71 -22.03
N LYS A 921 -3.48 73.06 -20.97
CA LYS A 921 -3.49 73.62 -19.60
C LYS A 921 -2.11 73.78 -18.96
N SER A 922 -1.13 73.04 -19.45
CA SER A 922 0.26 73.10 -19.02
C SER A 922 1.17 72.87 -20.23
N GLN A 923 2.45 73.21 -20.12
CA GLN A 923 3.46 72.97 -21.15
C GLN A 923 3.95 71.52 -21.08
N TRP A 924 3.06 70.55 -21.32
CA TRP A 924 3.36 69.11 -21.19
C TRP A 924 4.49 68.64 -22.10
N ALA A 925 4.59 69.22 -23.31
CA ALA A 925 5.56 68.81 -24.32
C ALA A 925 7.01 68.94 -23.85
N ASP A 926 7.30 69.94 -23.02
CA ASP A 926 8.66 70.25 -22.54
C ASP A 926 9.15 69.21 -21.49
N HIS A 927 8.25 68.37 -20.98
CA HIS A 927 8.52 67.42 -19.89
C HIS A 927 8.27 65.95 -20.27
N ILE A 928 7.98 65.67 -21.55
CA ILE A 928 7.73 64.33 -22.07
C ILE A 928 8.80 63.99 -23.10
N GLN A 929 9.53 62.89 -22.91
CA GLN A 929 10.65 62.50 -23.78
C GLN A 929 10.18 62.25 -25.23
N LYS A 930 9.04 61.56 -25.40
CA LYS A 930 8.47 61.28 -26.72
C LYS A 930 7.08 61.88 -26.84
N TRP A 931 6.97 62.99 -27.56
CA TRP A 931 5.75 63.77 -27.70
C TRP A 931 5.27 63.84 -29.16
N SER A 932 4.00 63.57 -29.41
CA SER A 932 3.34 63.87 -30.68
C SER A 932 1.90 64.31 -30.45
N MET A 933 1.58 65.55 -30.86
CA MET A 933 0.24 66.11 -30.75
C MET A 933 -0.24 66.88 -32.00
N PRO A 934 -0.50 66.20 -33.14
CA PRO A 934 -1.05 66.86 -34.33
C PRO A 934 -2.45 67.44 -34.08
N LEU A 935 -2.77 68.53 -34.79
CA LEU A 935 -4.08 69.17 -34.80
C LEU A 935 -4.89 68.71 -36.01
N ASP A 936 -6.13 68.27 -35.81
CA ASP A 936 -6.97 67.79 -36.90
C ASP A 936 -7.32 68.88 -37.92
N SER A 937 -7.45 70.14 -37.45
CA SER A 937 -7.64 71.33 -38.30
C SER A 937 -6.49 71.57 -39.28
N THR A 938 -5.33 70.92 -39.10
CA THR A 938 -4.18 71.02 -40.02
C THR A 938 -4.18 69.93 -41.10
N GLY A 939 -5.14 69.00 -41.09
CA GLY A 939 -5.23 67.90 -42.05
C GLY A 939 -4.10 66.86 -41.96
N LYS A 940 -3.20 66.97 -40.98
CA LYS A 940 -2.08 66.05 -40.80
C LYS A 940 -2.59 64.66 -40.33
N PRO A 941 -2.12 63.55 -40.94
CA PRO A 941 -2.42 62.20 -40.47
C PRO A 941 -1.78 61.95 -39.08
N TYR A 942 -2.18 60.87 -38.41
CA TYR A 942 -1.44 60.40 -37.24
C TYR A 942 0.00 60.08 -37.62
N SER A 943 0.94 60.37 -36.72
CA SER A 943 2.37 60.17 -36.95
C SER A 943 2.78 58.68 -37.01
N TYR A 944 1.89 57.77 -36.62
CA TYR A 944 2.12 56.33 -36.51
C TYR A 944 0.89 55.56 -36.99
N THR A 945 1.11 54.40 -37.60
CA THR A 945 0.07 53.37 -37.72
C THR A 945 -0.33 52.85 -36.34
N GLN A 946 -1.47 52.16 -36.23
CA GLN A 946 -1.92 51.64 -34.93
C GLN A 946 -0.93 50.63 -34.31
N GLU A 947 -0.28 49.81 -35.14
CA GLU A 947 0.70 48.82 -34.65
C GLU A 947 1.99 49.50 -34.18
N GLU A 948 2.52 50.46 -34.96
CA GLU A 948 3.66 51.28 -34.55
C GLU A 948 3.34 52.06 -33.27
N TYR A 949 2.12 52.60 -33.16
CA TYR A 949 1.64 53.28 -31.96
C TYR A 949 1.72 52.37 -30.73
N LEU A 950 1.16 51.15 -30.80
CA LEU A 950 1.20 50.19 -29.68
C LEU A 950 2.63 49.76 -29.34
N LEU A 951 3.49 49.59 -30.35
CA LEU A 951 4.90 49.28 -30.16
C LEU A 951 5.62 50.40 -29.39
N GLU A 952 5.39 51.66 -29.75
CA GLU A 952 5.97 52.82 -29.07
C GLU A 952 5.50 52.94 -27.62
N LEU A 953 4.21 52.71 -27.38
CA LEU A 953 3.70 52.65 -26.01
C LEU A 953 4.37 51.53 -25.22
N SER A 954 4.47 50.34 -25.82
CA SER A 954 5.02 49.15 -25.16
C SER A 954 6.48 49.30 -24.71
N ASN A 955 7.26 50.13 -25.42
CA ASN A 955 8.66 50.46 -25.12
C ASN A 955 8.81 51.61 -24.09
N SER A 956 7.70 52.12 -23.55
CA SER A 956 7.69 53.27 -22.64
C SER A 956 7.44 52.88 -21.18
N ARG A 957 8.14 53.51 -20.23
CA ARG A 957 7.97 53.27 -18.79
C ARG A 957 6.72 53.98 -18.26
N PHE A 958 6.61 55.28 -18.52
CA PHE A 958 5.48 56.09 -18.08
C PHE A 958 4.76 56.73 -19.28
N GLY A 959 3.44 56.78 -19.23
CA GLY A 959 2.61 57.32 -20.32
C GLY A 959 1.68 58.42 -19.83
N LEU A 960 1.76 59.62 -20.39
CA LEU A 960 0.85 60.71 -20.02
C LEU A 960 -0.56 60.43 -20.55
N ALA A 961 -1.55 60.54 -19.67
CA ALA A 961 -2.96 60.48 -19.98
C ALA A 961 -3.59 61.86 -19.74
N LEU A 962 -4.17 62.42 -20.80
CA LEU A 962 -4.89 63.69 -20.78
C LEU A 962 -6.34 63.44 -21.18
N ALA A 963 -7.27 64.10 -20.48
CA ALA A 963 -8.71 63.96 -20.73
C ALA A 963 -9.07 64.31 -22.17
N GLY A 964 -9.97 63.51 -22.75
CA GLY A 964 -10.43 63.65 -24.12
C GLY A 964 -11.62 64.60 -24.21
N TYR A 965 -12.61 64.21 -25.02
CA TYR A 965 -13.92 64.85 -25.02
C TYR A 965 -14.74 64.44 -23.79
N GLY A 966 -14.58 63.20 -23.32
CA GLY A 966 -15.02 62.73 -21.99
C GLY A 966 -13.86 62.70 -21.00
N ASN A 967 -14.18 62.47 -19.72
CA ASN A 967 -13.18 62.51 -18.64
C ASN A 967 -12.35 61.22 -18.54
N LYS A 968 -12.75 60.10 -19.16
CA LYS A 968 -11.92 58.89 -19.28
C LYS A 968 -11.14 58.88 -20.59
N CYS A 969 -9.96 58.26 -20.59
CA CYS A 969 -9.05 58.28 -21.73
C CYS A 969 -8.78 56.86 -22.24
N ASN A 970 -9.01 56.57 -23.53
CA ASN A 970 -8.74 55.23 -24.07
C ASN A 970 -7.28 54.79 -23.85
N ARG A 971 -6.36 55.75 -23.81
CA ARG A 971 -4.93 55.51 -23.60
C ARG A 971 -4.61 54.92 -22.24
N GLU A 972 -5.34 55.28 -21.18
CA GLU A 972 -5.03 54.71 -19.86
C GLU A 972 -5.28 53.22 -19.83
N ILE A 973 -6.29 52.76 -20.59
CA ILE A 973 -6.60 51.35 -20.78
C ILE A 973 -5.51 50.67 -21.62
N GLU A 974 -5.04 51.32 -22.68
CA GLU A 974 -3.93 50.80 -23.52
C GLU A 974 -2.60 50.76 -22.75
N TYR A 975 -2.34 51.73 -21.88
CA TYR A 975 -1.19 51.74 -20.98
C TYR A 975 -1.27 50.60 -19.97
N PHE A 976 -2.42 50.41 -19.30
CA PHE A 976 -2.62 49.27 -18.41
C PHE A 976 -2.42 47.94 -19.14
N ALA A 977 -2.98 47.78 -20.34
CA ALA A 977 -2.83 46.58 -21.15
C ALA A 977 -1.37 46.25 -21.48
N LEU A 978 -0.58 47.28 -21.82
CA LEU A 978 0.83 47.14 -22.22
C LEU A 978 1.82 47.18 -21.04
N GLY A 979 1.34 47.36 -19.81
CA GLY A 979 2.18 47.52 -18.61
C GLY A 979 2.96 48.85 -18.59
N VAL A 980 2.45 49.89 -19.22
CA VAL A 980 2.96 51.27 -19.08
C VAL A 980 2.27 51.90 -17.87
N VAL A 981 3.02 52.57 -16.99
CA VAL A 981 2.41 53.23 -15.82
C VAL A 981 1.82 54.59 -16.23
N PRO A 982 0.51 54.83 -16.12
CA PRO A 982 -0.10 56.08 -16.56
C PRO A 982 0.25 57.25 -15.62
N LEU A 983 0.56 58.41 -16.20
CA LEU A 983 0.64 59.72 -15.55
C LEU A 983 -0.63 60.49 -15.90
N CYS A 984 -1.57 60.59 -14.98
CA CYS A 984 -2.91 61.12 -15.26
C CYS A 984 -3.00 62.59 -14.85
N SER A 985 -3.53 63.45 -15.74
CA SER A 985 -3.86 64.82 -15.36
C SER A 985 -5.07 64.86 -14.40
N PRO A 986 -5.33 65.97 -13.68
CA PRO A 986 -6.45 66.06 -12.74
C PRO A 986 -7.83 65.84 -13.38
N GLU A 987 -7.96 66.11 -14.68
CA GLU A 987 -9.20 65.94 -15.44
C GLU A 987 -9.49 64.49 -15.83
N VAL A 988 -8.47 63.61 -15.79
CA VAL A 988 -8.64 62.20 -16.13
C VAL A 988 -9.31 61.48 -14.96
N ASP A 989 -10.51 60.97 -15.21
CA ASP A 989 -11.30 60.29 -14.20
C ASP A 989 -10.78 58.88 -13.95
N MET A 990 -10.35 58.62 -12.72
CA MET A 990 -9.95 57.28 -12.23
C MET A 990 -10.87 56.79 -11.10
N LYS A 991 -11.91 57.56 -10.77
CA LYS A 991 -12.82 57.28 -9.65
C LYS A 991 -14.07 56.55 -10.12
N TYR A 992 -14.67 56.99 -11.22
CA TYR A 992 -15.96 56.45 -11.68
C TYR A 992 -15.81 55.24 -12.60
N TYR A 993 -15.00 54.28 -12.17
CA TYR A 993 -14.97 52.92 -12.69
C TYR A 993 -15.69 52.01 -11.70
N LEU A 994 -16.29 50.93 -12.17
CA LEU A 994 -16.90 49.95 -11.27
C LEU A 994 -15.87 49.37 -10.28
N ASN A 995 -14.66 49.09 -10.77
CA ASN A 995 -13.49 48.76 -9.96
C ASN A 995 -12.42 49.86 -10.17
N PRO A 996 -12.39 50.92 -9.34
CA PRO A 996 -11.49 52.06 -9.53
C PRO A 996 -10.01 51.68 -9.53
N PRO A 997 -9.21 52.11 -10.53
CA PRO A 997 -7.76 52.11 -10.41
C PRO A 997 -7.31 52.92 -9.20
N VAL A 998 -6.29 52.43 -8.50
CA VAL A 998 -5.74 53.04 -7.27
C VAL A 998 -4.47 53.84 -7.57
N GLU A 999 -4.41 55.10 -7.12
CA GLU A 999 -3.21 55.95 -7.25
C GLU A 999 -2.02 55.38 -6.45
N GLY A 1000 -0.81 55.43 -7.01
CA GLY A 1000 0.39 54.84 -6.40
C GLY A 1000 0.50 53.31 -6.54
N VAL A 1001 -0.56 52.65 -7.04
CA VAL A 1001 -0.57 51.22 -7.37
C VAL A 1001 -0.70 51.01 -8.87
N HIS A 1002 -1.66 51.68 -9.53
CA HIS A 1002 -1.91 51.49 -10.96
C HIS A 1002 -1.41 52.69 -11.78
N TYR A 1003 -1.57 53.91 -11.27
CA TYR A 1003 -1.24 55.15 -11.95
C TYR A 1003 -0.70 56.21 -10.98
N LEU A 1004 -0.19 57.33 -11.51
CA LEU A 1004 0.23 58.51 -10.73
C LEU A 1004 -0.54 59.76 -11.19
N ARG A 1005 -0.86 60.66 -10.27
CA ARG A 1005 -1.47 61.96 -10.59
C ARG A 1005 -0.39 63.02 -10.79
N VAL A 1006 -0.51 63.82 -11.86
CA VAL A 1006 0.39 64.95 -12.18
C VAL A 1006 -0.43 66.20 -12.54
N LYS A 1007 -0.22 67.32 -11.84
CA LYS A 1007 -0.99 68.57 -12.02
C LYS A 1007 -0.44 69.46 -13.14
N SER A 1008 0.86 69.41 -13.39
CA SER A 1008 1.55 70.18 -14.44
C SER A 1008 2.72 69.37 -15.02
N GLY A 1009 3.28 69.82 -16.13
CA GLY A 1009 4.47 69.20 -16.72
C GLY A 1009 5.68 69.18 -15.77
N GLU A 1010 5.85 70.23 -14.96
CA GLU A 1010 6.95 70.38 -14.01
C GLU A 1010 6.96 69.28 -12.92
N GLU A 1011 5.78 68.82 -12.49
CA GLU A 1011 5.63 67.79 -11.44
C GLU A 1011 6.02 66.38 -11.92
N ILE A 1012 6.07 66.14 -13.24
CA ILE A 1012 6.34 64.81 -13.81
C ILE A 1012 7.70 64.28 -13.33
N LYS A 1013 8.75 65.11 -13.42
CA LYS A 1013 10.11 64.70 -13.07
C LYS A 1013 10.25 64.36 -11.58
N GLU A 1014 9.62 65.17 -10.72
CA GLU A 1014 9.55 64.91 -9.28
C GLU A 1014 8.87 63.57 -8.99
N LYS A 1015 7.67 63.34 -9.56
CA LYS A 1015 6.88 62.13 -9.31
C LYS A 1015 7.55 60.84 -9.78
N ILE A 1016 8.20 60.84 -10.94
CA ILE A 1016 8.81 59.62 -11.47
C ILE A 1016 10.18 59.33 -10.83
N SER A 1017 10.94 60.36 -10.43
CA SER A 1017 12.26 60.17 -9.79
C SER A 1017 12.18 59.47 -8.43
N GLY A 1018 11.04 59.55 -7.76
CA GLY A 1018 10.77 58.83 -6.50
C GLY A 1018 10.35 57.37 -6.67
N ILE A 1019 10.23 56.86 -7.91
CA ILE A 1019 9.79 55.49 -8.20
C ILE A 1019 10.99 54.62 -8.60
N THR A 1020 11.29 53.62 -7.80
CA THR A 1020 12.33 52.62 -8.11
C THR A 1020 11.90 51.70 -9.26
N ALA A 1021 12.86 51.03 -9.91
CA ALA A 1021 12.56 50.04 -10.95
C ALA A 1021 11.64 48.92 -10.43
N GLU A 1022 11.91 48.41 -9.23
CA GLU A 1022 11.07 47.42 -8.56
C GLU A 1022 9.65 47.95 -8.33
N LYS A 1023 9.50 49.19 -7.81
CA LYS A 1023 8.18 49.77 -7.60
C LYS A 1023 7.43 49.96 -8.92
N TRP A 1024 8.13 50.34 -9.97
CA TRP A 1024 7.53 50.46 -11.30
C TRP A 1024 7.05 49.10 -11.82
N GLU A 1025 7.82 48.02 -11.63
CA GLU A 1025 7.41 46.66 -12.04
C GLU A 1025 6.16 46.20 -11.31
N GLU A 1026 6.06 46.48 -10.00
CA GLU A 1026 4.83 46.24 -9.23
C GLU A 1026 3.63 46.99 -9.83
N MET A 1027 3.82 48.29 -10.13
CA MET A 1027 2.75 49.12 -10.67
C MET A 1027 2.35 48.70 -12.08
N SER A 1028 3.34 48.36 -12.90
CA SER A 1028 3.17 47.84 -14.26
C SER A 1028 2.37 46.54 -14.25
N LYS A 1029 2.72 45.60 -13.36
CA LYS A 1029 1.98 44.35 -13.18
C LYS A 1029 0.57 44.60 -12.67
N ALA A 1030 0.39 45.44 -11.66
CA ALA A 1030 -0.92 45.78 -11.11
C ALA A 1030 -1.84 46.39 -12.19
N GLY A 1031 -1.30 47.27 -13.04
CA GLY A 1031 -2.02 47.81 -14.20
C GLY A 1031 -2.50 46.73 -15.17
N ARG A 1032 -1.63 45.77 -15.52
CA ARG A 1032 -2.00 44.64 -16.40
C ARG A 1032 -3.06 43.73 -15.79
N ASP A 1033 -2.91 43.40 -14.50
CA ASP A 1033 -3.88 42.58 -13.78
C ASP A 1033 -5.25 43.28 -13.71
N TRP A 1034 -5.24 44.61 -13.50
CA TRP A 1034 -6.45 45.41 -13.54
C TRP A 1034 -7.09 45.42 -14.94
N PHE A 1035 -6.31 45.59 -16.01
CA PHE A 1035 -6.80 45.50 -17.39
C PHE A 1035 -7.43 44.13 -17.67
N ALA A 1036 -6.75 43.05 -17.30
CA ALA A 1036 -7.19 41.68 -17.55
C ALA A 1036 -8.59 41.40 -16.98
N VAL A 1037 -8.91 41.95 -15.80
CA VAL A 1037 -10.20 41.75 -15.13
C VAL A 1037 -11.25 42.77 -15.57
N ASN A 1038 -10.86 44.01 -15.88
CA ASN A 1038 -11.82 45.11 -16.04
C ASN A 1038 -12.05 45.57 -17.48
N ALA A 1039 -11.07 45.43 -18.36
CA ALA A 1039 -11.08 46.06 -19.69
C ALA A 1039 -10.63 45.16 -20.85
N SER A 1040 -10.12 43.96 -20.55
CA SER A 1040 -9.93 42.90 -21.55
C SER A 1040 -11.28 42.43 -22.11
N PRO A 1041 -11.31 41.74 -23.27
CA PRO A 1041 -12.58 41.29 -23.86
C PRO A 1041 -13.37 40.41 -22.89
N GLU A 1042 -12.78 39.35 -22.35
CA GLU A 1042 -13.42 38.44 -21.41
C GLU A 1042 -13.69 39.08 -20.04
N GLY A 1043 -12.73 39.87 -19.53
CA GLY A 1043 -12.85 40.53 -18.23
C GLY A 1043 -13.99 41.55 -18.23
N MET A 1044 -14.02 42.43 -19.22
CA MET A 1044 -15.09 43.43 -19.37
C MET A 1044 -16.45 42.77 -19.60
N PHE A 1045 -16.52 41.66 -20.35
CA PHE A 1045 -17.78 40.92 -20.52
C PHE A 1045 -18.28 40.33 -19.20
N ARG A 1046 -17.42 39.66 -18.43
CA ARG A 1046 -17.78 39.11 -17.10
C ARG A 1046 -18.24 40.22 -16.15
N LEU A 1047 -17.48 41.30 -16.08
CA LEU A 1047 -17.81 42.47 -15.27
C LEU A 1047 -19.19 43.03 -15.65
N THR A 1048 -19.50 43.09 -16.94
CA THR A 1048 -20.81 43.53 -17.45
C THR A 1048 -21.93 42.60 -16.97
N LEU A 1049 -21.78 41.29 -17.13
CA LEU A 1049 -22.81 40.32 -16.72
C LEU A 1049 -23.02 40.29 -15.20
N GLU A 1050 -21.94 40.29 -14.42
CA GLU A 1050 -22.02 40.28 -12.95
C GLU A 1050 -22.73 41.52 -12.42
N THR A 1051 -22.47 42.69 -13.03
CA THR A 1051 -23.14 43.94 -12.65
C THR A 1051 -24.62 43.89 -12.99
N CYS A 1052 -24.98 43.35 -14.16
CA CYS A 1052 -26.37 43.19 -14.55
C CYS A 1052 -27.12 42.21 -13.64
N LYS A 1053 -26.52 41.07 -13.26
CA LYS A 1053 -27.13 40.08 -12.36
C LYS A 1053 -27.36 40.58 -10.93
N LYS A 1054 -26.59 41.56 -10.48
CA LYS A 1054 -26.77 42.16 -9.14
C LYS A 1054 -27.87 43.23 -9.12
N ALA A 1055 -28.23 43.77 -10.29
CA ALA A 1055 -29.15 44.89 -10.43
C ALA A 1055 -30.54 44.50 -10.98
N ILE A 1056 -30.63 43.37 -11.65
CA ILE A 1056 -31.86 42.70 -12.11
C ILE A 1056 -32.19 41.59 -11.13
#